data_AF-A0A7Y5B2V8-F1
#
_entry.id   AF-A0A7Y5B2V8-F1
#
_cell.length_a   1.000
_cell.length_b   1.000
_cell.length_c   1.000
_cell.angle_alpha   90.00
_cell.angle_beta   90.00
_cell.angle_gamma   90.00
#
_symmetry.space_group_name_H-M   'P 1'
#
loop_
_entity.id
_entity.type
_entity.pdbx_description
1 polymer ?
#
loop_
_entity_poly.entity_id
_entity_poly.type
_entity_poly.pdbx_seq_one_letter_code
_entity_poly.pdbx_strand_id
1 'polypeptide(L)'
;MKALSTLTLALGLMMAQGQSLRADRSATVDLANGAERVIALNVSPGHVYSVTAAAVDPMTLGGGHKLGFIASPSVFNVDPAGFVAPSAAVVAQLLDSKGNEVVKKALWWGDPSISAPFAPTGATYALRLLGVETKGARFNVRLSRLTATPEDLYRFEHEPNDDWRSANPMRLGLTVYGSSDDIEYLYNVEEGKTGWDWFKFDFDGPEKLAYFEVDLLDRDVICTLKLYRANGQGEIEEYREGADPTEIRHDDQGDNLLAFKFITRVLKPGSYRLAVRSNHPSYELRTALYDPPPYTGQDLPEAGRKSVRLAVRYLMDGGDSFFHNTPRKGGIRVRAENQTDETERCLTCHPGHFTTFATLSAIQQGYRPENRPQFKWMMDKVYNSMAPFYGHPDAYWTRFDLAPTNGVSRVGHMIALYERYLSGRRTDAPTKAAGFPALVYDARDRLPQDGHDGNKNKNFEFDGNRPISDFRVAMDSWVSMTEAYRRTGDRKWQERAQHLASLIRTGRLKDTEDYVEQAKWAIYLSDPSHGYVDHKSGIWDDLIRENLKVILSRRQSDGGWLTAEYLSNEHYTDAPRQAAKVKPDDPSLTFMTAEAIYVIAAAKKHLGEIKQPGDVLDDASIRAAVERIIQQMNRYGAWLDQKGELFFTPYLETKWAVVMLSYLFPETLARVETPRAPKETMALIDWLDGLWGPQADPVLGSVSRSIGHLNPYVRRKAIEAVGKMFCDAPDAEPAKRFVRPLVQALSDNDKATSLAAAWSLRQLANIGVGLPEIEAALSSKSAVERRGAARVFQRFFYRLTDQKEIAEQFCKLADDPDPMVQIAALQTLWRWWYRTSDVALKRNMQQAIVRASSRSEPLVRLNVAQAVHNILDENTVQFHDNWLRVIARQEDKEIARQARLTNVERTLALDLASGLGANDASAHETLTMAFTYHFLRGGVGNDYDFLTFYDPEAARTLAEALLPLLDSPSATARYGATRAAMAVRTAKSDRLVAKLLERLRDSDANVRSSALASLQHGAFPTDYTNDRAATGAQN
;
A
#
# COMPACT_ATOMS: atom_id res chain seq x y z
N MET A 1 21.07 49.80 2.41
CA MET A 1 22.39 49.64 1.77
C MET A 1 23.55 49.41 2.75
N LYS A 2 23.71 50.17 3.85
CA LYS A 2 24.78 49.91 4.84
C LYS A 2 24.68 48.58 5.60
N ALA A 3 23.48 48.02 5.81
CA ALA A 3 23.30 46.70 6.43
C ALA A 3 23.63 45.52 5.50
N LEU A 4 23.44 45.67 4.17
CA LEU A 4 23.86 44.66 3.19
C LEU A 4 25.38 44.58 3.10
N SER A 5 26.10 45.71 3.14
CA SER A 5 27.56 45.69 3.03
C SER A 5 28.26 45.10 4.25
N THR A 6 27.64 45.15 5.44
CA THR A 6 28.20 44.53 6.67
C THR A 6 28.03 43.01 6.66
N LEU A 7 26.92 42.49 6.12
CA LEU A 7 26.67 41.06 6.01
C LEU A 7 27.55 40.39 4.96
N THR A 8 27.77 41.04 3.80
CA THR A 8 28.68 40.54 2.76
C THR A 8 30.14 40.56 3.22
N LEU A 9 30.56 41.56 4.02
CA LEU A 9 31.88 41.57 4.64
C LEU A 9 32.02 40.48 5.73
N ALA A 10 30.97 40.25 6.52
CA ALA A 10 30.96 39.21 7.56
C ALA A 10 30.98 37.80 6.96
N LEU A 11 30.22 37.53 5.88
CA LEU A 11 30.29 36.28 5.14
C LEU A 11 31.66 36.11 4.48
N GLY A 12 32.22 37.18 3.88
CA GLY A 12 33.56 37.18 3.30
C GLY A 12 34.67 36.90 4.32
N LEU A 13 34.59 37.47 5.54
CA LEU A 13 35.52 37.19 6.64
C LEU A 13 35.30 35.80 7.27
N MET A 14 34.05 35.35 7.42
CA MET A 14 33.73 33.99 7.90
C MET A 14 34.19 32.91 6.91
N MET A 15 34.05 33.16 5.60
CA MET A 15 34.54 32.26 4.55
C MET A 15 36.07 32.25 4.45
N ALA A 16 36.76 33.32 4.85
CA ALA A 16 38.22 33.37 4.90
C ALA A 16 38.82 32.57 6.08
N GLN A 17 38.03 32.28 7.13
CA GLN A 17 38.45 31.49 8.30
C GLN A 17 37.81 30.08 8.36
N GLY A 18 36.84 29.78 7.50
CA GLY A 18 36.10 28.51 7.48
C GLY A 18 36.73 27.42 6.61
N GLN A 19 36.36 26.16 6.88
CA GLN A 19 36.73 25.02 6.06
C GLN A 19 36.03 25.11 4.68
N SER A 20 36.78 24.93 3.59
CA SER A 20 36.25 24.98 2.22
C SER A 20 36.15 23.57 1.63
N LEU A 21 35.01 23.26 1.01
CA LEU A 21 34.72 21.97 0.40
C LEU A 21 34.62 22.12 -1.12
N ARG A 22 35.35 21.28 -1.85
CA ARG A 22 35.27 21.19 -3.32
C ARG A 22 34.28 20.10 -3.73
N ALA A 23 33.82 20.17 -4.97
CA ALA A 23 33.01 19.11 -5.57
C ALA A 23 33.64 17.72 -5.37
N ASP A 24 32.79 16.75 -5.05
CA ASP A 24 33.10 15.35 -4.81
C ASP A 24 34.09 15.09 -3.67
N ARG A 25 34.06 15.96 -2.64
CA ARG A 25 34.83 15.83 -1.41
C ARG A 25 33.91 15.78 -0.18
N SER A 26 34.43 15.21 0.90
CA SER A 26 33.80 15.21 2.21
C SER A 26 34.69 15.84 3.28
N ALA A 27 34.07 16.25 4.38
CA ALA A 27 34.70 16.76 5.58
C ALA A 27 33.94 16.25 6.81
N THR A 28 34.62 16.17 7.95
CA THR A 28 34.00 15.89 9.24
C THR A 28 34.05 17.13 10.10
N VAL A 29 32.94 17.45 10.76
CA VAL A 29 32.77 18.69 11.53
C VAL A 29 32.22 18.38 12.92
N ASP A 30 32.94 18.79 13.94
CA ASP A 30 32.49 18.72 15.33
C ASP A 30 31.68 19.99 15.70
N LEU A 31 30.52 19.79 16.31
CA LEU A 31 29.53 20.81 16.64
C LEU A 31 29.10 20.69 18.11
N ALA A 32 29.63 21.58 18.94
CA ALA A 32 29.23 21.72 20.34
C ALA A 32 27.88 22.44 20.49
N ASN A 33 27.29 22.33 21.67
CA ASN A 33 26.04 23.02 21.98
C ASN A 33 26.22 24.55 21.92
N GLY A 34 25.29 25.26 21.28
CA GLY A 34 25.38 26.71 21.06
C GLY A 34 26.46 27.15 20.06
N ALA A 35 27.23 26.22 19.48
CA ALA A 35 28.28 26.55 18.52
C ALA A 35 27.72 26.65 17.10
N GLU A 36 28.42 27.42 16.28
CA GLU A 36 28.15 27.56 14.86
C GLU A 36 29.34 27.07 14.03
N ARG A 37 29.04 26.43 12.90
CA ARG A 37 30.01 26.03 11.88
C ARG A 37 29.51 26.46 10.51
N VAL A 38 30.39 27.09 9.73
CA VAL A 38 30.12 27.51 8.36
C VAL A 38 31.16 26.87 7.44
N ILE A 39 30.70 26.21 6.39
CA ILE A 39 31.52 25.48 5.43
C ILE A 39 31.30 26.12 4.07
N ALA A 40 32.36 26.67 3.47
CA ALA A 40 32.29 27.25 2.14
C ALA A 40 32.23 26.15 1.07
N LEU A 41 31.30 26.25 0.14
CA LEU A 41 31.09 25.29 -0.95
C LEU A 41 31.58 25.90 -2.26
N ASN A 42 32.61 25.29 -2.85
CA ASN A 42 33.14 25.72 -4.14
C ASN A 42 32.34 25.07 -5.26
N VAL A 43 31.55 25.87 -5.97
CA VAL A 43 30.63 25.42 -7.01
C VAL A 43 30.77 26.29 -8.26
N SER A 44 30.16 25.84 -9.36
CA SER A 44 30.18 26.56 -10.63
C SER A 44 28.78 26.58 -11.25
N PRO A 45 28.32 27.71 -11.81
CA PRO A 45 27.04 27.77 -12.51
C PRO A 45 26.92 26.76 -13.66
N GLY A 46 25.69 26.43 -14.04
CA GLY A 46 25.38 25.52 -15.16
C GLY A 46 25.41 24.03 -14.82
N HIS A 47 25.48 23.68 -13.53
CA HIS A 47 25.51 22.32 -13.02
C HIS A 47 24.59 22.16 -11.82
N VAL A 48 24.13 20.95 -11.51
CA VAL A 48 23.49 20.65 -10.22
C VAL A 48 24.50 20.04 -9.27
N TYR A 49 24.47 20.47 -8.02
CA TYR A 49 25.22 19.90 -6.92
C TYR A 49 24.26 19.36 -5.86
N SER A 50 24.71 18.41 -5.05
CA SER A 50 24.02 18.00 -3.82
C SER A 50 24.96 18.21 -2.65
N VAL A 51 24.45 18.86 -1.60
CA VAL A 51 25.12 18.95 -0.31
C VAL A 51 24.44 18.02 0.69
N THR A 52 25.23 17.15 1.32
CA THR A 52 24.76 16.22 2.36
C THR A 52 25.43 16.56 3.68
N ALA A 53 24.66 16.59 4.76
CA ALA A 53 25.19 16.65 6.13
C ALA A 53 24.44 15.65 7.00
N ALA A 54 25.17 14.70 7.61
CA ALA A 54 24.60 13.65 8.44
C ALA A 54 25.34 13.52 9.76
N ALA A 55 24.62 13.43 10.88
CA ALA A 55 25.23 13.15 12.17
C ALA A 55 25.80 11.71 12.20
N VAL A 56 27.02 11.56 12.71
CA VAL A 56 27.70 10.26 12.85
C VAL A 56 26.98 9.37 13.86
N ASP A 57 26.51 9.98 14.96
CA ASP A 57 25.68 9.33 15.96
C ASP A 57 24.43 10.19 16.21
N PRO A 58 23.24 9.77 15.74
CA PRO A 58 21.99 10.49 15.94
C PRO A 58 21.67 10.79 17.40
N MET A 59 22.12 9.95 18.35
CA MET A 59 21.84 10.11 19.78
C MET A 59 22.63 11.23 20.45
N THR A 60 23.60 11.82 19.73
CA THR A 60 24.27 13.07 20.13
C THR A 60 23.40 14.31 19.89
N LEU A 61 22.30 14.16 19.16
CA LEU A 61 21.30 15.21 18.95
C LEU A 61 20.21 15.09 20.03
N GLY A 62 19.84 16.22 20.62
CA GLY A 62 18.63 16.36 21.45
C GLY A 62 17.39 16.52 20.57
N GLY A 63 16.45 17.36 21.03
CA GLY A 63 15.22 17.63 20.30
C GLY A 63 14.21 16.49 20.44
N GLY A 64 13.36 16.59 21.46
CA GLY A 64 12.23 15.69 21.67
C GLY A 64 10.90 16.45 21.71
N HIS A 65 9.80 15.72 21.80
CA HIS A 65 8.48 16.31 22.04
C HIS A 65 8.43 16.83 23.48
N LYS A 66 8.01 18.09 23.69
CA LYS A 66 7.87 18.65 25.06
C LYS A 66 6.88 17.80 25.87
N LEU A 67 7.18 17.62 27.16
CA LEU A 67 6.33 16.91 28.13
C LEU A 67 4.89 17.46 28.05
N GLY A 68 3.93 16.56 27.80
CA GLY A 68 2.50 16.89 27.62
C GLY A 68 1.92 16.44 26.29
N PHE A 69 2.75 16.01 25.33
CA PHE A 69 2.28 15.58 24.02
C PHE A 69 2.09 14.06 23.94
N ILE A 70 0.88 13.57 24.17
CA ILE A 70 0.41 12.38 23.46
C ILE A 70 -0.87 12.80 22.73
N ALA A 71 -0.73 13.24 21.48
CA ALA A 71 -1.90 13.46 20.65
C ALA A 71 -2.66 12.13 20.55
N SER A 72 -3.96 12.18 20.82
CA SER A 72 -4.85 11.05 20.55
C SER A 72 -4.68 10.64 19.09
N PRO A 73 -4.50 9.34 18.77
CA PRO A 73 -4.44 8.84 17.41
C PRO A 73 -5.83 8.98 16.79
N SER A 74 -6.16 10.18 16.33
CA SER A 74 -7.16 10.37 15.30
C SER A 74 -6.44 10.33 13.98
N VAL A 75 -5.93 9.13 13.64
CA VAL A 75 -5.83 8.76 12.23
C VAL A 75 -7.21 9.11 11.67
N PHE A 76 -7.24 10.04 10.73
CA PHE A 76 -8.40 10.62 10.05
C PHE A 76 -9.01 11.95 10.54
N ASN A 77 -8.73 12.52 11.73
CA ASN A 77 -9.19 13.88 12.12
C ASN A 77 -8.51 14.39 13.42
N VAL A 78 -7.25 14.83 13.37
CA VAL A 78 -6.64 15.50 14.53
C VAL A 78 -6.89 17.01 14.46
N ASP A 79 -7.28 17.61 15.59
CA ASP A 79 -7.25 19.06 15.77
C ASP A 79 -5.79 19.57 15.63
N PRO A 80 -5.47 20.43 14.64
CA PRO A 80 -4.15 21.02 14.47
C PRO A 80 -3.60 21.70 15.73
N ALA A 81 -4.46 22.16 16.65
CA ALA A 81 -4.08 22.92 17.83
C ALA A 81 -3.30 22.12 18.90
N GLY A 82 -3.33 20.78 18.86
CA GLY A 82 -2.61 19.93 19.81
C GLY A 82 -1.15 19.65 19.45
N PHE A 83 -0.70 20.00 18.24
CA PHE A 83 0.60 19.57 17.71
C PHE A 83 1.75 20.52 18.06
N VAL A 84 2.87 19.95 18.52
CA VAL A 84 4.09 20.70 18.81
C VAL A 84 5.23 20.13 17.96
N ALA A 85 5.87 21.00 17.17
CA ALA A 85 7.05 20.64 16.40
C ALA A 85 8.17 20.11 17.32
N PRO A 86 8.94 19.10 16.89
CA PRO A 86 10.14 18.71 17.62
C PRO A 86 11.07 19.92 17.74
N SER A 87 11.69 20.06 18.91
CA SER A 87 12.70 21.12 19.08
C SER A 87 13.92 20.79 18.21
N ALA A 88 14.41 21.73 17.41
CA ALA A 88 15.60 21.50 16.60
C ALA A 88 16.82 21.29 17.51
N ALA A 89 17.56 20.20 17.32
CA ALA A 89 18.86 20.01 17.96
C ALA A 89 19.96 20.74 17.20
N VAL A 90 19.86 20.74 15.87
CA VAL A 90 20.73 21.49 14.96
C VAL A 90 19.87 22.14 13.88
N VAL A 91 20.16 23.39 13.51
CA VAL A 91 19.58 24.03 12.33
C VAL A 91 20.61 24.01 11.21
N ALA A 92 20.28 23.35 10.11
CA ALA A 92 21.09 23.30 8.90
C ALA A 92 20.54 24.29 7.87
N GLN A 93 21.40 25.15 7.31
CA GLN A 93 21.02 26.15 6.31
C GLN A 93 22.00 26.12 5.13
N LEU A 94 21.46 26.05 3.90
CA LEU A 94 22.22 26.32 2.69
C LEU A 94 22.03 27.80 2.32
N LEU A 95 23.13 28.53 2.19
CA LEU A 95 23.15 29.96 1.90
C LEU A 95 23.76 30.23 0.53
N ASP A 96 23.15 31.14 -0.24
CA ASP A 96 23.69 31.63 -1.50
C ASP A 96 24.85 32.62 -1.30
N SER A 97 25.43 33.12 -2.41
CA SER A 97 26.54 34.08 -2.38
C SER A 97 26.21 35.44 -1.78
N LYS A 98 24.91 35.76 -1.61
CA LYS A 98 24.40 36.98 -0.98
C LYS A 98 24.01 36.76 0.49
N GLY A 99 24.10 35.52 0.98
CA GLY A 99 23.67 35.11 2.31
C GLY A 99 22.17 34.87 2.44
N ASN A 100 21.44 34.75 1.32
CA ASN A 100 20.03 34.35 1.35
C ASN A 100 19.92 32.85 1.63
N GLU A 101 18.90 32.48 2.37
CA GLU A 101 18.55 31.09 2.63
C GLU A 101 17.97 30.45 1.37
N VAL A 102 18.58 29.34 0.95
CA VAL A 102 18.11 28.50 -0.16
C VAL A 102 17.36 27.30 0.39
N VAL A 103 17.89 26.67 1.45
CA VAL A 103 17.28 25.54 2.14
C VAL A 103 17.50 25.71 3.64
N LYS A 104 16.52 25.31 4.44
CA LYS A 104 16.64 25.22 5.90
C LYS A 104 15.89 24.02 6.45
N LYS A 105 16.56 23.27 7.31
CA LYS A 105 15.99 22.10 7.97
C LYS A 105 16.37 22.02 9.45
N ALA A 106 15.42 21.59 10.27
CA ALA A 106 15.69 21.21 11.66
C ALA A 106 16.15 19.75 11.73
N LEU A 107 17.35 19.52 12.25
CA LEU A 107 17.89 18.18 12.50
C LEU A 107 17.74 17.82 13.99
N TRP A 108 17.41 16.57 14.27
CA TRP A 108 17.20 16.01 15.60
C TRP A 108 17.43 14.49 15.58
N TRP A 109 17.35 13.81 16.73
CA TRP A 109 17.69 12.38 16.78
C TRP A 109 16.86 11.51 15.83
N GLY A 110 15.60 11.87 15.54
CA GLY A 110 14.72 11.13 14.62
C GLY A 110 14.93 11.46 13.14
N ASP A 111 15.46 12.65 12.84
CA ASP A 111 15.84 13.08 11.49
C ASP A 111 17.22 13.75 11.48
N PRO A 112 18.31 12.95 11.50
CA PRO A 112 19.66 13.43 11.81
C PRO A 112 20.45 13.93 10.59
N SER A 113 19.82 14.05 9.42
CA SER A 113 20.52 14.40 8.17
C SER A 113 19.69 15.23 7.20
N ILE A 114 20.39 15.95 6.33
CA ILE A 114 19.87 16.66 5.16
C ILE A 114 20.66 16.29 3.90
N SER A 115 19.97 16.12 2.78
CA SER A 115 20.54 15.99 1.43
C SER A 115 19.78 16.89 0.46
N ALA A 116 20.40 18.00 0.05
CA ALA A 116 19.74 19.04 -0.75
C ALA A 116 20.43 19.22 -2.11
N PRO A 117 19.77 18.86 -3.23
CA PRO A 117 20.18 19.25 -4.57
C PRO A 117 19.96 20.76 -4.80
N PHE A 118 20.89 21.44 -5.47
CA PHE A 118 20.78 22.86 -5.79
C PHE A 118 21.53 23.22 -7.07
N ALA A 119 21.02 24.21 -7.81
CA ALA A 119 21.69 24.77 -8.98
C ALA A 119 22.27 26.16 -8.65
N PRO A 120 23.60 26.30 -8.60
CA PRO A 120 24.22 27.54 -8.19
C PRO A 120 24.12 28.60 -9.28
N THR A 121 23.67 29.80 -8.89
CA THR A 121 23.69 31.01 -9.72
C THR A 121 25.00 31.80 -9.64
N GLY A 122 25.91 31.41 -8.73
CA GLY A 122 27.21 32.04 -8.50
C GLY A 122 28.26 31.03 -8.01
N ALA A 123 29.49 31.48 -7.79
CA ALA A 123 30.63 30.59 -7.51
C ALA A 123 30.74 30.09 -6.06
N THR A 124 30.03 30.73 -5.12
CA THR A 124 30.22 30.48 -3.69
C THR A 124 28.89 30.33 -2.98
N TYR A 125 28.70 29.18 -2.33
CA TYR A 125 27.59 28.87 -1.43
C TYR A 125 28.17 28.50 -0.05
N ALA A 126 27.36 28.45 0.99
CA ALA A 126 27.79 27.96 2.31
C ALA A 126 26.78 27.04 2.95
N LEU A 127 27.26 25.98 3.60
CA LEU A 127 26.47 25.21 4.55
C LEU A 127 26.75 25.73 5.96
N ARG A 128 25.70 26.16 6.66
CA ARG A 128 25.74 26.59 8.06
C ARG A 128 25.07 25.54 8.94
N LEU A 129 25.74 25.13 10.00
CA LEU A 129 25.23 24.24 11.05
C LEU A 129 25.26 24.98 12.39
N LEU A 130 24.10 25.14 13.02
CA LEU A 130 23.94 25.78 14.32
C LEU A 130 23.49 24.75 15.37
N GLY A 131 24.32 24.48 16.37
CA GLY A 131 23.99 23.58 17.48
C GLY A 131 23.10 24.28 18.51
N VAL A 132 21.94 23.70 18.80
CA VAL A 132 20.94 24.23 19.75
C VAL A 132 20.82 23.34 20.98
N GLU A 133 20.69 22.03 20.77
CA GLU A 133 20.59 21.02 21.81
C GLU A 133 21.43 19.80 21.42
N THR A 134 22.76 19.95 21.45
CA THR A 134 23.69 18.87 21.09
C THR A 134 24.53 18.41 22.27
N LYS A 135 24.95 17.13 22.25
CA LYS A 135 25.87 16.53 23.22
C LYS A 135 27.28 16.38 22.62
N GLY A 136 27.72 17.38 21.86
CA GLY A 136 28.97 17.32 21.10
C GLY A 136 28.84 16.48 19.83
N ALA A 137 27.89 16.86 18.97
CA ALA A 137 27.58 16.13 17.75
C ALA A 137 28.72 16.24 16.72
N ARG A 138 28.90 15.17 15.94
CA ARG A 138 29.85 15.13 14.82
C ARG A 138 29.08 14.88 13.52
N PHE A 139 29.38 15.66 12.49
CA PHE A 139 28.73 15.59 11.18
C PHE A 139 29.70 15.17 10.09
N ASN A 140 29.27 14.29 9.20
CA ASN A 140 29.87 14.07 7.90
C ASN A 140 29.20 14.98 6.88
N VAL A 141 29.98 15.87 6.27
CA VAL A 141 29.52 16.81 5.24
C VAL A 141 30.13 16.43 3.90
N ARG A 142 29.33 16.41 2.84
CA ARG A 142 29.75 16.09 1.48
C ARG A 142 29.16 17.07 0.48
N LEU A 143 29.95 17.44 -0.51
CA LEU A 143 29.50 18.14 -1.71
C LEU A 143 29.71 17.22 -2.90
N SER A 144 28.68 16.96 -3.69
CA SER A 144 28.73 16.09 -4.87
C SER A 144 28.21 16.81 -6.09
N ARG A 145 28.90 16.69 -7.23
CA ARG A 145 28.42 17.21 -8.50
C ARG A 145 27.54 16.15 -9.18
N LEU A 146 26.30 16.51 -9.49
CA LEU A 146 25.32 15.59 -10.06
C LEU A 146 25.38 15.54 -11.58
N THR A 147 25.50 16.70 -12.22
CA THR A 147 25.47 16.84 -13.69
C THR A 147 26.86 16.75 -14.32
N ALA A 148 26.95 15.99 -15.41
CA ALA A 148 28.09 16.02 -16.31
C ALA A 148 27.97 17.16 -17.32
N THR A 149 26.77 17.40 -17.84
CA THR A 149 26.47 18.41 -18.88
C THR A 149 25.37 19.38 -18.45
N PRO A 150 25.25 20.56 -19.08
CA PRO A 150 24.12 21.47 -18.84
C PRO A 150 22.75 20.87 -19.21
N GLU A 151 22.69 19.92 -20.15
CA GLU A 151 21.44 19.23 -20.52
C GLU A 151 20.93 18.31 -19.41
N ASP A 152 21.80 17.90 -18.48
CA ASP A 152 21.39 17.11 -17.33
C ASP A 152 20.54 17.93 -16.34
N LEU A 153 20.45 19.27 -16.48
CA LEU A 153 19.59 20.13 -15.67
C LEU A 153 18.11 19.73 -15.75
N TYR A 154 17.66 19.19 -16.89
CA TYR A 154 16.28 18.71 -17.06
C TYR A 154 16.01 17.36 -16.37
N ARG A 155 17.02 16.75 -15.74
CA ARG A 155 16.97 15.39 -15.19
C ARG A 155 17.01 15.35 -13.67
N PHE A 156 17.22 16.49 -13.01
CA PHE A 156 17.26 16.59 -11.55
C PHE A 156 16.34 17.69 -11.04
N GLU A 157 15.60 17.37 -10.00
CA GLU A 157 15.09 18.37 -9.08
C GLU A 157 16.28 19.09 -8.42
N HIS A 158 16.14 20.39 -8.20
CA HIS A 158 17.11 21.22 -7.51
C HIS A 158 16.52 22.52 -6.97
N GLU A 159 17.09 23.00 -5.87
CA GLU A 159 16.68 24.24 -5.22
C GLU A 159 17.29 25.51 -5.84
N PRO A 160 16.58 26.65 -5.78
CA PRO A 160 15.23 26.83 -5.23
C PRO A 160 14.11 26.41 -6.21
N ASN A 161 13.10 25.67 -5.76
CA ASN A 161 11.95 25.28 -6.60
C ASN A 161 10.57 25.30 -5.90
N ASP A 162 10.48 25.83 -4.67
CA ASP A 162 9.30 25.82 -3.80
C ASP A 162 8.05 26.55 -4.35
N ASP A 163 8.22 27.38 -5.39
CA ASP A 163 7.14 28.12 -6.02
C ASP A 163 7.15 28.04 -7.55
N TRP A 164 5.98 28.24 -8.16
CA TRP A 164 5.79 28.07 -9.60
C TRP A 164 6.63 29.03 -10.46
N ARG A 165 7.13 30.14 -9.91
CA ARG A 165 7.98 31.11 -10.61
C ARG A 165 9.44 30.64 -10.66
N SER A 166 9.88 29.93 -9.63
CA SER A 166 11.21 29.29 -9.58
C SER A 166 11.22 27.89 -10.18
N ALA A 167 10.09 27.40 -10.72
CA ALA A 167 9.93 26.05 -11.25
C ALA A 167 11.11 25.57 -12.14
N ASN A 168 11.56 24.36 -11.86
CA ASN A 168 12.61 23.65 -12.56
C ASN A 168 12.19 23.30 -13.99
N PRO A 169 13.07 23.44 -14.99
CA PRO A 169 12.72 23.02 -16.34
C PRO A 169 12.65 21.48 -16.43
N MET A 170 11.65 20.95 -17.13
CA MET A 170 11.54 19.51 -17.43
C MET A 170 11.23 19.26 -18.90
N ARG A 171 11.47 18.03 -19.37
CA ARG A 171 11.08 17.56 -20.70
C ARG A 171 10.25 16.28 -20.58
N LEU A 172 9.10 16.25 -21.26
CA LEU A 172 8.23 15.08 -21.30
C LEU A 172 8.98 13.88 -21.92
N GLY A 173 8.73 12.68 -21.39
CA GLY A 173 9.42 11.44 -21.76
C GLY A 173 10.79 11.23 -21.11
N LEU A 174 11.36 12.23 -20.42
CA LEU A 174 12.58 12.08 -19.63
C LEU A 174 12.24 11.94 -18.15
N THR A 175 12.97 11.06 -17.45
CA THR A 175 12.80 10.87 -16.00
C THR A 175 13.53 11.97 -15.24
N VAL A 176 12.84 12.63 -14.31
CA VAL A 176 13.46 13.55 -13.35
C VAL A 176 13.70 12.82 -12.04
N TYR A 177 14.93 12.85 -11.55
CA TYR A 177 15.33 12.30 -10.26
C TYR A 177 15.30 13.40 -9.21
N GLY A 178 14.43 13.30 -8.20
CA GLY A 178 14.30 14.34 -7.19
C GLY A 178 14.39 13.86 -5.75
N SER A 179 14.41 14.83 -4.84
CA SER A 179 14.49 14.67 -3.39
C SER A 179 13.60 15.71 -2.73
N SER A 180 12.87 15.35 -1.68
CA SER A 180 12.24 16.30 -0.76
C SER A 180 12.82 16.12 0.66
N ASP A 181 14.14 15.95 0.77
CA ASP A 181 14.84 15.87 2.07
C ASP A 181 15.22 17.25 2.65
N ASP A 182 14.80 18.32 1.99
CA ASP A 182 14.83 19.73 2.40
C ASP A 182 13.80 20.04 3.51
N ILE A 183 12.72 19.25 3.60
CA ILE A 183 11.74 19.26 4.71
C ILE A 183 11.99 18.14 5.73
N GLU A 184 11.36 18.23 6.92
CA GLU A 184 11.44 17.18 7.94
C GLU A 184 10.87 15.85 7.43
N TYR A 185 11.67 14.79 7.51
CA TYR A 185 11.34 13.46 6.96
C TYR A 185 10.41 12.66 7.86
N LEU A 186 10.56 12.76 9.18
CA LEU A 186 9.83 11.94 10.14
C LEU A 186 8.54 12.63 10.63
N TYR A 187 8.61 13.94 10.92
CA TYR A 187 7.48 14.68 11.49
C TYR A 187 7.49 16.16 11.08
N ASN A 188 6.63 16.53 10.13
CA ASN A 188 6.49 17.91 9.63
C ASN A 188 5.14 18.52 10.06
N VAL A 189 5.17 19.59 10.84
CA VAL A 189 3.95 20.30 11.29
C VAL A 189 3.40 21.28 10.25
N GLU A 190 4.23 21.73 9.30
CA GLU A 190 3.86 22.62 8.20
C GLU A 190 3.49 21.87 6.91
N GLU A 191 3.25 20.56 7.03
CA GLU A 191 2.85 19.71 5.92
C GLU A 191 1.69 20.30 5.11
N GLY A 192 1.88 20.28 3.79
CA GLY A 192 0.94 20.79 2.81
C GLY A 192 1.08 22.28 2.51
N LYS A 193 1.82 23.02 3.35
CA LYS A 193 2.29 24.38 3.03
C LYS A 193 3.70 24.39 2.47
N THR A 194 4.53 23.42 2.83
CA THR A 194 5.93 23.27 2.38
C THR A 194 6.14 21.95 1.60
N GLY A 195 7.28 21.82 0.92
CA GLY A 195 7.70 20.59 0.24
C GLY A 195 7.09 20.42 -1.16
N TRP A 196 6.80 21.52 -1.85
CA TRP A 196 6.28 21.49 -3.22
C TRP A 196 7.40 21.73 -4.22
N ASP A 197 7.75 20.69 -4.96
CA ASP A 197 8.67 20.77 -6.09
C ASP A 197 7.92 21.22 -7.35
N TRP A 198 8.25 22.39 -7.90
CA TRP A 198 7.62 22.89 -9.12
C TRP A 198 8.46 22.63 -10.35
N PHE A 199 7.81 22.17 -11.42
CA PHE A 199 8.39 21.95 -12.74
C PHE A 199 7.65 22.73 -13.82
N LYS A 200 8.34 23.11 -14.90
CA LYS A 200 7.77 23.80 -16.06
C LYS A 200 8.18 23.13 -17.38
N PHE A 201 7.25 23.11 -18.33
CA PHE A 201 7.49 22.66 -19.70
C PHE A 201 6.52 23.34 -20.68
N ASP A 202 6.96 23.48 -21.92
CA ASP A 202 6.13 23.90 -23.04
C ASP A 202 5.76 22.69 -23.88
N PHE A 203 4.50 22.64 -24.33
CA PHE A 203 4.01 21.63 -25.26
C PHE A 203 3.53 22.35 -26.53
N ASP A 204 4.10 22.02 -27.68
CA ASP A 204 3.79 22.62 -28.99
C ASP A 204 3.27 21.58 -30.00
N GLY A 205 3.22 20.31 -29.60
CA GLY A 205 2.78 19.20 -30.43
C GLY A 205 1.26 19.10 -30.63
N PRO A 206 0.81 18.14 -31.46
CA PRO A 206 -0.60 17.81 -31.56
C PRO A 206 -1.14 17.30 -30.22
N GLU A 207 -2.45 17.26 -30.06
CA GLU A 207 -3.07 16.78 -28.83
C GLU A 207 -2.57 15.37 -28.44
N LYS A 208 -2.18 15.19 -27.16
CA LYS A 208 -1.68 13.94 -26.61
C LYS A 208 -2.26 13.65 -25.23
N LEU A 209 -2.54 12.38 -24.94
CA LEU A 209 -2.77 11.93 -23.58
C LEU A 209 -1.43 11.79 -22.88
N ALA A 210 -1.23 12.53 -21.79
CA ALA A 210 -0.06 12.50 -20.94
C ALA A 210 -0.38 11.84 -19.60
N TYR A 211 0.48 10.91 -19.19
CA TYR A 211 0.50 10.34 -17.86
C TYR A 211 1.66 10.97 -17.09
N PHE A 212 1.37 11.46 -15.88
CA PHE A 212 2.37 11.98 -14.95
C PHE A 212 2.37 11.09 -13.71
N GLU A 213 3.55 10.68 -13.28
CA GLU A 213 3.69 9.67 -12.24
C GLU A 213 4.89 9.94 -11.34
N VAL A 214 4.72 9.77 -10.02
CA VAL A 214 5.82 9.76 -9.04
C VAL A 214 6.12 8.32 -8.64
N ASP A 215 7.23 7.76 -9.12
CA ASP A 215 7.73 6.46 -8.70
C ASP A 215 8.55 6.60 -7.40
N LEU A 216 8.42 5.58 -6.55
CA LEU A 216 8.98 5.49 -5.20
C LEU A 216 9.40 4.05 -4.95
N LEU A 217 10.36 3.80 -4.06
CA LEU A 217 10.65 2.43 -3.60
C LEU A 217 9.61 1.96 -2.59
N ASP A 218 9.52 2.70 -1.47
CA ASP A 218 8.52 2.51 -0.43
C ASP A 218 7.43 3.57 -0.56
N ARG A 219 6.17 3.14 -0.53
CA ARG A 219 4.98 4.02 -0.55
C ARG A 219 4.68 4.49 0.86
N ASP A 220 5.65 5.17 1.49
CA ASP A 220 5.59 5.42 2.94
C ASP A 220 4.49 6.41 3.34
N VAL A 221 4.39 7.46 2.56
CA VAL A 221 3.62 8.68 2.81
C VAL A 221 2.91 9.06 1.53
N ILE A 222 1.73 9.67 1.59
CA ILE A 222 1.04 10.12 0.37
C ILE A 222 1.85 11.15 -0.41
N CYS A 223 1.68 11.14 -1.73
CA CYS A 223 2.23 12.13 -2.65
C CYS A 223 1.11 12.83 -3.39
N THR A 224 1.39 14.01 -3.91
CA THR A 224 0.42 14.78 -4.66
C THR A 224 1.02 15.35 -5.93
N LEU A 225 0.33 15.14 -7.04
CA LEU A 225 0.58 15.78 -8.33
C LEU A 225 -0.56 16.74 -8.66
N LYS A 226 -0.22 17.93 -9.15
CA LYS A 226 -1.17 18.87 -9.75
C LYS A 226 -0.57 19.52 -10.99
N LEU A 227 -1.33 19.54 -12.08
CA LEU A 227 -0.93 20.23 -13.31
C LEU A 227 -1.66 21.55 -13.41
N TYR A 228 -0.94 22.61 -13.76
CA TYR A 228 -1.46 23.94 -13.98
C TYR A 228 -1.10 24.45 -15.37
N ARG A 229 -1.91 25.36 -15.89
CA ARG A 229 -1.65 26.11 -17.12
C ARG A 229 -1.62 27.60 -16.81
N ALA A 230 -0.75 28.35 -17.47
CA ALA A 230 -0.78 29.81 -17.36
C ALA A 230 -2.07 30.36 -17.98
N ASN A 231 -2.77 31.23 -17.26
CA ASN A 231 -3.91 31.97 -17.79
C ASN A 231 -3.44 33.24 -18.52
N GLY A 232 -4.35 33.89 -19.26
CA GLY A 232 -4.06 35.11 -20.01
C GLY A 232 -3.69 36.32 -19.15
N GLN A 233 -3.82 36.24 -17.82
CA GLN A 233 -3.48 37.29 -16.86
C GLN A 233 -2.11 37.11 -16.18
N GLY A 234 -1.34 36.07 -16.54
CA GLY A 234 -0.03 35.80 -15.92
C GLY A 234 -0.09 35.07 -14.58
N GLU A 235 -1.25 34.51 -14.22
CA GLU A 235 -1.44 33.58 -13.11
C GLU A 235 -1.51 32.14 -13.63
N ILE A 236 -1.64 31.15 -12.74
CA ILE A 236 -1.79 29.74 -13.10
C ILE A 236 -3.14 29.21 -12.60
N GLU A 237 -3.78 28.35 -13.41
CA GLU A 237 -5.02 27.64 -13.05
C GLU A 237 -4.83 26.13 -13.18
N GLU A 238 -5.51 25.34 -12.35
CA GLU A 238 -5.40 23.88 -12.40
C GLU A 238 -6.00 23.35 -13.71
N TYR A 239 -5.20 22.60 -14.47
CA TYR A 239 -5.60 22.00 -15.73
C TYR A 239 -6.13 20.58 -15.50
N ARG A 240 -7.36 20.30 -15.93
CA ARG A 240 -8.07 19.02 -15.69
C ARG A 240 -8.61 18.32 -16.93
N GLU A 241 -8.30 18.79 -18.14
CA GLU A 241 -8.76 18.12 -19.36
C GLU A 241 -8.17 16.69 -19.44
N GLY A 242 -9.03 15.69 -19.60
CA GLY A 242 -8.61 14.28 -19.62
C GLY A 242 -8.25 13.69 -18.26
N ALA A 243 -8.62 14.35 -17.16
CA ALA A 243 -8.47 13.80 -15.81
C ALA A 243 -9.26 12.51 -15.64
N ASP A 244 -8.67 11.56 -14.91
CA ASP A 244 -9.34 10.35 -14.47
C ASP A 244 -10.48 10.73 -13.50
N PRO A 245 -11.71 10.19 -13.66
CA PRO A 245 -12.83 10.48 -12.78
C PRO A 245 -12.60 10.07 -11.32
N THR A 246 -11.63 9.20 -11.03
CA THR A 246 -11.21 8.84 -9.68
C THR A 246 -10.23 9.85 -9.06
N GLU A 247 -9.78 10.87 -9.81
CA GLU A 247 -9.07 12.05 -9.28
C GLU A 247 -10.02 13.00 -8.52
N ILE A 248 -10.94 12.43 -7.76
CA ILE A 248 -11.91 13.09 -6.89
C ILE A 248 -11.54 12.82 -5.42
N ARG A 249 -12.18 13.56 -4.51
CA ARG A 249 -12.00 13.34 -3.07
C ARG A 249 -12.52 11.95 -2.71
N HIS A 250 -11.63 11.05 -2.34
CA HIS A 250 -11.98 9.82 -1.65
C HIS A 250 -12.01 10.11 -0.14
N ASP A 251 -13.20 9.98 0.47
CA ASP A 251 -13.43 9.88 1.92
C ASP A 251 -12.83 11.00 2.78
N ASP A 252 -13.63 12.05 3.03
CA ASP A 252 -13.36 13.14 3.99
C ASP A 252 -12.00 13.86 3.86
N GLN A 253 -11.30 13.75 2.73
CA GLN A 253 -10.04 14.45 2.48
C GLN A 253 -10.28 15.95 2.22
N GLY A 254 -9.59 16.81 2.95
CA GLY A 254 -9.58 18.26 2.68
C GLY A 254 -8.77 18.60 1.42
N ASP A 255 -9.09 19.72 0.76
CA ASP A 255 -8.49 20.14 -0.52
C ASP A 255 -6.95 20.28 -0.50
N ASN A 256 -6.36 20.48 0.68
CA ASN A 256 -4.92 20.61 0.89
C ASN A 256 -4.17 19.26 0.93
N LEU A 257 -4.89 18.13 1.00
CA LEU A 257 -4.35 16.78 1.18
C LEU A 257 -4.77 15.77 0.10
N LEU A 258 -5.28 16.24 -1.05
CA LEU A 258 -5.55 15.37 -2.21
C LEU A 258 -4.29 14.55 -2.56
N ALA A 259 -4.40 13.22 -2.55
CA ALA A 259 -3.26 12.30 -2.65
C ALA A 259 -3.33 11.47 -3.93
N PHE A 260 -2.69 11.98 -4.98
CA PHE A 260 -2.56 11.28 -6.25
C PHE A 260 -1.11 11.34 -6.70
N LYS A 261 -0.46 10.17 -6.77
CA LYS A 261 0.89 10.02 -7.33
C LYS A 261 0.87 9.71 -8.84
N PHE A 262 -0.31 9.56 -9.42
CA PHE A 262 -0.57 9.36 -10.84
C PHE A 262 -1.74 10.25 -11.26
N ILE A 263 -1.58 11.01 -12.35
CA ILE A 263 -2.65 11.83 -12.96
C ILE A 263 -2.62 11.71 -14.48
N THR A 264 -3.78 11.82 -15.13
CA THR A 264 -3.92 11.74 -16.60
C THR A 264 -4.38 13.07 -17.17
N ARG A 265 -3.73 13.59 -18.22
CA ARG A 265 -4.15 14.87 -18.84
C ARG A 265 -4.07 14.79 -20.36
N VAL A 266 -5.07 15.30 -21.06
CA VAL A 266 -4.99 15.51 -22.50
C VAL A 266 -4.34 16.87 -22.74
N LEU A 267 -3.07 16.89 -23.16
CA LEU A 267 -2.32 18.12 -23.39
C LEU A 267 -2.64 18.72 -24.76
N LYS A 268 -2.82 20.03 -24.77
CA LYS A 268 -2.89 20.89 -25.98
C LYS A 268 -1.73 21.87 -26.00
N PRO A 269 -1.42 22.51 -27.15
CA PRO A 269 -0.38 23.53 -27.21
C PRO A 269 -0.50 24.57 -26.08
N GLY A 270 0.57 24.78 -25.32
CA GLY A 270 0.60 25.68 -24.18
C GLY A 270 1.77 25.45 -23.22
N SER A 271 1.91 26.37 -22.26
CA SER A 271 2.92 26.32 -21.21
C SER A 271 2.32 25.80 -19.89
N TYR A 272 2.94 24.78 -19.31
CA TYR A 272 2.41 24.04 -18.16
C TYR A 272 3.36 24.08 -16.97
N ARG A 273 2.78 24.00 -15.76
CA ARG A 273 3.50 23.95 -14.49
C ARG A 273 3.00 22.73 -13.74
N LEU A 274 3.89 21.81 -13.39
CA LEU A 274 3.58 20.61 -12.61
C LEU A 274 4.08 20.83 -11.18
N ALA A 275 3.18 20.71 -10.21
CA ALA A 275 3.53 20.73 -8.80
C ALA A 275 3.59 19.29 -8.28
N VAL A 276 4.68 18.94 -7.60
CA VAL A 276 4.92 17.62 -7.02
C VAL A 276 5.18 17.80 -5.53
N ARG A 277 4.33 17.21 -4.69
CA ARG A 277 4.64 17.03 -3.27
C ARG A 277 5.02 15.59 -3.06
N SER A 278 6.32 15.29 -3.12
CA SER A 278 6.80 13.91 -3.04
C SER A 278 6.83 13.41 -1.60
N ASN A 279 7.14 14.28 -0.62
CA ASN A 279 7.35 13.92 0.78
C ASN A 279 8.45 12.87 1.00
N HIS A 280 9.27 12.47 0.01
CA HIS A 280 10.27 11.40 0.14
C HIS A 280 11.70 11.92 -0.11
N PRO A 281 12.73 11.38 0.56
CA PRO A 281 14.14 11.71 0.31
C PRO A 281 14.62 11.37 -1.10
N SER A 282 13.84 10.58 -1.83
CA SER A 282 14.06 10.34 -3.24
C SER A 282 12.76 9.97 -3.94
N TYR A 283 12.58 10.46 -5.15
CA TYR A 283 11.51 10.06 -6.05
C TYR A 283 11.95 10.15 -7.51
N GLU A 284 11.21 9.48 -8.39
CA GLU A 284 11.34 9.64 -9.83
C GLU A 284 10.03 10.18 -10.41
N LEU A 285 10.08 11.36 -11.02
CA LEU A 285 8.97 11.89 -11.80
C LEU A 285 9.09 11.36 -13.24
N ARG A 286 8.10 10.56 -13.66
CA ARG A 286 8.02 9.94 -14.98
C ARG A 286 6.85 10.52 -15.77
N THR A 287 7.03 10.62 -17.08
CA THR A 287 5.98 11.06 -17.99
C THR A 287 5.92 10.17 -19.22
N ALA A 288 4.71 9.83 -19.66
CA ALA A 288 4.46 9.06 -20.87
C ALA A 288 3.42 9.76 -21.75
N LEU A 289 3.58 9.67 -23.07
CA LEU A 289 2.70 10.33 -24.05
C LEU A 289 2.09 9.29 -24.99
N TYR A 290 0.79 9.39 -25.17
CA TYR A 290 -0.01 8.52 -26.03
C TYR A 290 -0.86 9.35 -26.99
N ASP A 291 -1.19 8.76 -28.14
CA ASP A 291 -2.33 9.27 -28.92
C ASP A 291 -3.59 9.19 -28.05
N PRO A 292 -4.44 10.23 -28.01
CA PRO A 292 -5.67 10.20 -27.23
C PRO A 292 -6.61 9.11 -27.77
N PRO A 293 -7.11 8.18 -26.92
CA PRO A 293 -8.16 7.26 -27.32
C PRO A 293 -9.50 8.02 -27.51
N PRO A 294 -10.48 7.43 -28.21
CA PRO A 294 -10.49 6.09 -28.78
C PRO A 294 -9.66 5.96 -30.08
N TYR A 295 -9.11 4.76 -30.33
CA TYR A 295 -8.25 4.48 -31.51
C TYR A 295 -9.06 4.16 -32.78
N THR A 296 -10.08 4.97 -33.07
CA THR A 296 -10.95 4.80 -34.24
C THR A 296 -10.21 5.02 -35.55
N GLY A 297 -10.50 4.20 -36.57
CA GLY A 297 -9.94 4.33 -37.91
C GLY A 297 -8.60 3.60 -38.14
N GLN A 298 -8.09 2.88 -37.14
CA GLN A 298 -6.96 1.96 -37.30
C GLN A 298 -7.45 0.54 -37.61
N ASP A 299 -6.56 -0.31 -38.12
CA ASP A 299 -6.81 -1.76 -38.22
C ASP A 299 -7.18 -2.33 -36.84
N LEU A 300 -8.22 -3.16 -36.79
CA LEU A 300 -8.84 -3.60 -35.53
C LEU A 300 -7.84 -4.29 -34.59
N PRO A 301 -7.00 -5.25 -35.05
CA PRO A 301 -5.90 -5.79 -34.24
C PRO A 301 -4.94 -4.76 -33.66
N GLU A 302 -4.57 -3.72 -34.43
CA GLU A 302 -3.65 -2.68 -33.94
C GLU A 302 -4.33 -1.74 -32.93
N ALA A 303 -5.58 -1.37 -33.19
CA ALA A 303 -6.40 -0.62 -32.25
C ALA A 303 -6.54 -1.39 -30.92
N GLY A 304 -6.82 -2.69 -30.99
CA GLY A 304 -6.90 -3.58 -29.83
C GLY A 304 -5.60 -3.64 -29.03
N ARG A 305 -4.45 -3.85 -29.69
CA ARG A 305 -3.13 -3.86 -29.02
C ARG A 305 -2.79 -2.52 -28.36
N LYS A 306 -3.05 -1.40 -29.03
CA LYS A 306 -2.86 -0.06 -28.44
C LYS A 306 -3.74 0.17 -27.23
N SER A 307 -5.02 -0.22 -27.30
CA SER A 307 -5.96 -0.15 -26.18
C SER A 307 -5.48 -0.98 -25.00
N VAL A 308 -4.97 -2.19 -25.21
CA VAL A 308 -4.40 -3.03 -24.13
C VAL A 308 -3.19 -2.37 -23.50
N ARG A 309 -2.22 -1.89 -24.29
CA ARG A 309 -1.00 -1.25 -23.75
C ARG A 309 -1.33 -0.03 -22.88
N LEU A 310 -2.22 0.86 -23.37
CA LEU A 310 -2.64 2.04 -22.62
C LEU A 310 -3.43 1.67 -21.35
N ALA A 311 -4.37 0.73 -21.45
CA ALA A 311 -5.20 0.35 -20.31
C ALA A 311 -4.43 -0.43 -19.23
N VAL A 312 -3.49 -1.30 -19.62
CA VAL A 312 -2.60 -1.99 -18.67
C VAL A 312 -1.73 -0.98 -17.95
N ARG A 313 -1.21 0.03 -18.67
CA ARG A 313 -0.47 1.15 -18.06
C ARG A 313 -1.35 1.89 -17.04
N TYR A 314 -2.58 2.27 -17.44
CA TYR A 314 -3.54 2.93 -16.55
C TYR A 314 -3.82 2.11 -15.29
N LEU A 315 -4.14 0.82 -15.43
CA LEU A 315 -4.48 -0.05 -14.30
C LEU A 315 -3.33 -0.13 -13.28
N MET A 316 -2.09 -0.32 -13.74
CA MET A 316 -0.93 -0.42 -12.83
C MET A 316 -0.72 0.88 -12.04
N ASP A 317 -0.78 2.02 -12.72
CA ASP A 317 -0.47 3.32 -12.11
C ASP A 317 -1.62 3.83 -11.24
N GLY A 318 -2.85 3.66 -11.71
CA GLY A 318 -4.07 3.96 -10.96
C GLY A 318 -4.20 3.07 -9.72
N GLY A 319 -3.93 1.77 -9.85
CA GLY A 319 -3.91 0.82 -8.74
C GLY A 319 -2.85 1.16 -7.67
N ASP A 320 -1.59 1.38 -8.07
CA ASP A 320 -0.52 1.82 -7.14
C ASP A 320 -0.91 3.16 -6.48
N SER A 321 -1.41 4.12 -7.26
CA SER A 321 -1.85 5.42 -6.72
C SER A 321 -3.00 5.31 -5.72
N PHE A 322 -3.96 4.43 -5.98
CA PHE A 322 -5.10 4.20 -5.07
C PHE A 322 -4.64 3.70 -3.71
N PHE A 323 -3.78 2.69 -3.66
CA PHE A 323 -3.30 2.17 -2.38
C PHE A 323 -2.15 2.99 -1.79
N HIS A 324 -1.47 3.81 -2.57
CA HIS A 324 -0.58 4.84 -2.04
C HIS A 324 -1.34 5.87 -1.19
N ASN A 325 -2.62 6.09 -1.48
CA ASN A 325 -3.53 6.90 -0.66
C ASN A 325 -4.00 6.17 0.64
N THR A 326 -3.28 5.13 1.09
CA THR A 326 -3.60 4.41 2.34
C THR A 326 -2.42 4.46 3.33
N PRO A 327 -2.62 4.98 4.56
CA PRO A 327 -3.84 5.58 5.15
C PRO A 327 -4.30 6.85 4.45
N ARG A 328 -5.63 7.01 4.33
CA ARG A 328 -6.28 8.22 3.79
C ARG A 328 -5.93 9.43 4.67
N LYS A 329 -5.70 10.62 4.07
CA LYS A 329 -5.12 11.81 4.75
C LYS A 329 -3.67 11.62 5.25
N GLY A 330 -2.97 10.59 4.76
CA GLY A 330 -1.68 10.14 5.26
C GLY A 330 -0.48 11.01 4.90
N GLY A 331 -0.22 12.04 5.69
CA GLY A 331 0.94 12.89 5.52
C GLY A 331 2.28 12.33 6.02
N ILE A 332 3.36 13.13 6.01
CA ILE A 332 4.70 12.77 6.51
C ILE A 332 4.64 12.19 7.93
N ARG A 333 3.67 12.66 8.71
CA ARG A 333 3.34 12.18 10.07
C ARG A 333 3.15 10.66 10.14
N VAL A 334 2.70 10.01 9.07
CA VAL A 334 2.53 8.56 8.99
C VAL A 334 3.86 7.80 9.14
N ARG A 335 5.03 8.43 8.95
CA ARG A 335 6.32 7.76 9.25
C ARG A 335 6.63 7.70 10.73
N ALA A 336 6.19 8.70 11.48
CA ALA A 336 6.32 8.75 12.93
C ALA A 336 5.26 7.90 13.64
N GLU A 337 4.18 7.55 12.94
CA GLU A 337 3.04 6.79 13.44
C GLU A 337 2.98 5.39 12.81
N ASN A 338 2.23 4.49 13.42
CA ASN A 338 1.88 3.21 12.83
C ASN A 338 0.82 3.41 11.75
N GLN A 339 1.02 2.76 10.60
CA GLN A 339 -0.08 2.42 9.72
C GLN A 339 -1.01 1.43 10.41
N THR A 340 -2.29 1.45 10.05
CA THR A 340 -3.23 0.44 10.55
C THR A 340 -3.13 -0.83 9.71
N ASP A 341 -3.45 -1.97 10.31
CA ASP A 341 -3.50 -3.25 9.61
C ASP A 341 -4.46 -3.21 8.40
N GLU A 342 -5.55 -2.45 8.54
CA GLU A 342 -6.46 -2.09 7.45
C GLU A 342 -5.72 -1.59 6.21
N THR A 343 -4.88 -0.58 6.36
CA THR A 343 -4.22 0.08 5.23
C THR A 343 -3.17 -0.79 4.58
N GLU A 344 -2.57 -1.72 5.32
CA GLU A 344 -1.52 -2.59 4.80
C GLU A 344 -2.06 -3.81 4.06
N ARG A 345 -3.01 -4.55 4.66
CA ARG A 345 -3.46 -5.86 4.16
C ARG A 345 -4.74 -5.83 3.32
N CYS A 346 -5.50 -4.72 3.33
CA CYS A 346 -6.66 -4.57 2.46
C CYS A 346 -6.25 -4.58 0.98
N LEU A 347 -6.78 -5.52 0.19
CA LEU A 347 -6.46 -5.67 -1.24
C LEU A 347 -7.68 -6.04 -2.09
N THR A 348 -8.73 -6.61 -1.49
CA THR A 348 -9.87 -7.21 -2.19
C THR A 348 -10.82 -6.19 -2.83
N CYS A 349 -10.56 -4.89 -2.69
CA CYS A 349 -11.27 -3.84 -3.42
C CYS A 349 -10.83 -3.75 -4.89
N HIS A 350 -11.69 -3.24 -5.76
CA HIS A 350 -11.50 -3.23 -7.23
C HIS A 350 -10.13 -2.74 -7.72
N PRO A 351 -9.55 -1.62 -7.21
CA PRO A 351 -8.24 -1.13 -7.65
C PRO A 351 -7.08 -2.12 -7.41
N GLY A 352 -7.29 -3.12 -6.53
CA GLY A 352 -6.31 -4.16 -6.21
C GLY A 352 -6.42 -5.37 -7.11
N HIS A 353 -7.41 -6.21 -6.83
CA HIS A 353 -7.54 -7.49 -7.51
C HIS A 353 -7.92 -7.37 -9.00
N PHE A 354 -8.69 -6.36 -9.43
CA PHE A 354 -9.03 -6.22 -10.86
C PHE A 354 -7.83 -5.77 -11.69
N THR A 355 -7.11 -4.74 -11.22
CA THR A 355 -5.83 -4.31 -11.76
C THR A 355 -4.87 -5.47 -11.91
N THR A 356 -4.62 -6.17 -10.80
CA THR A 356 -3.61 -7.24 -10.76
C THR A 356 -3.99 -8.40 -11.69
N PHE A 357 -5.25 -8.84 -11.65
CA PHE A 357 -5.72 -9.94 -12.50
C PHE A 357 -5.66 -9.59 -13.99
N ALA A 358 -6.10 -8.38 -14.37
CA ALA A 358 -6.08 -7.92 -15.76
C ALA A 358 -4.65 -7.82 -16.32
N THR A 359 -3.72 -7.24 -15.55
CA THR A 359 -2.32 -7.15 -15.94
C THR A 359 -1.71 -8.54 -16.11
N LEU A 360 -1.98 -9.47 -15.19
CA LEU A 360 -1.48 -10.85 -15.30
C LEU A 360 -2.06 -11.59 -16.51
N SER A 361 -3.35 -11.40 -16.82
CA SER A 361 -3.97 -11.95 -18.03
C SER A 361 -3.33 -11.38 -19.30
N ALA A 362 -3.03 -10.07 -19.35
CA ALA A 362 -2.33 -9.49 -20.49
C ALA A 362 -0.89 -10.03 -20.63
N ILE A 363 -0.18 -10.22 -19.52
CA ILE A 363 1.17 -10.83 -19.51
C ILE A 363 1.14 -12.24 -20.08
N GLN A 364 0.14 -13.04 -19.70
CA GLN A 364 -0.06 -14.38 -20.26
C GLN A 364 -0.19 -14.36 -21.80
N GLN A 365 -0.73 -13.28 -22.37
CA GLN A 365 -0.90 -13.10 -23.83
C GLN A 365 0.27 -12.34 -24.50
N GLY A 366 1.39 -12.17 -23.80
CA GLY A 366 2.62 -11.61 -24.36
C GLY A 366 2.76 -10.09 -24.21
N TYR A 367 1.92 -9.41 -23.43
CA TYR A 367 2.13 -7.98 -23.13
C TYR A 367 3.13 -7.80 -21.98
N ARG A 368 4.01 -6.80 -22.06
CA ARG A 368 4.96 -6.50 -20.97
C ARG A 368 4.43 -5.41 -20.04
N PRO A 369 4.61 -5.53 -18.72
CA PRO A 369 4.43 -4.40 -17.84
C PRO A 369 5.56 -3.40 -18.08
N GLU A 370 5.21 -2.21 -18.58
CA GLU A 370 6.15 -1.07 -18.68
C GLU A 370 6.52 -0.57 -17.29
N ASN A 371 5.53 -0.47 -16.39
CA ASN A 371 5.68 0.01 -15.02
C ASN A 371 5.86 -1.11 -14.01
N ARG A 372 7.04 -1.73 -14.11
CA ARG A 372 7.42 -2.88 -13.29
C ARG A 372 7.48 -2.57 -11.79
N PRO A 373 8.02 -1.42 -11.33
CA PRO A 373 8.03 -1.09 -9.90
C PRO A 373 6.62 -1.04 -9.27
N GLN A 374 5.66 -0.41 -9.94
CA GLN A 374 4.26 -0.25 -9.54
C GLN A 374 3.60 -1.62 -9.45
N PHE A 375 3.76 -2.42 -10.52
CA PHE A 375 3.19 -3.76 -10.56
C PHE A 375 3.80 -4.68 -9.50
N LYS A 376 5.12 -4.61 -9.27
CA LYS A 376 5.77 -5.37 -8.21
C LYS A 376 5.28 -4.97 -6.82
N TRP A 377 5.11 -3.68 -6.58
CA TRP A 377 4.56 -3.20 -5.32
C TRP A 377 3.13 -3.73 -5.07
N MET A 378 2.29 -3.73 -6.11
CA MET A 378 0.96 -4.36 -6.07
C MET A 378 1.06 -5.85 -5.72
N MET A 379 2.00 -6.58 -6.33
CA MET A 379 2.23 -7.99 -6.02
C MET A 379 2.77 -8.23 -4.60
N ASP A 380 3.62 -7.36 -4.07
CA ASP A 380 4.06 -7.43 -2.67
C ASP A 380 2.89 -7.26 -1.70
N LYS A 381 1.94 -6.36 -2.03
CA LYS A 381 0.69 -6.22 -1.28
C LYS A 381 -0.18 -7.48 -1.40
N VAL A 382 -0.24 -8.11 -2.57
CA VAL A 382 -0.95 -9.39 -2.78
C VAL A 382 -0.40 -10.48 -1.88
N TYR A 383 0.92 -10.70 -1.86
CA TYR A 383 1.54 -11.66 -0.96
C TYR A 383 1.34 -11.34 0.53
N ASN A 384 1.26 -10.05 0.87
CA ASN A 384 1.13 -9.59 2.25
C ASN A 384 -0.31 -9.66 2.80
N SER A 385 -1.31 -9.89 1.96
CA SER A 385 -2.74 -9.78 2.34
C SER A 385 -3.25 -10.89 3.26
N MET A 386 -2.69 -12.09 3.17
CA MET A 386 -3.17 -13.28 3.89
C MET A 386 -2.61 -13.37 5.32
N ALA A 387 -3.43 -13.82 6.27
CA ALA A 387 -3.04 -14.15 7.65
C ALA A 387 -3.55 -15.54 8.05
N PRO A 388 -2.86 -16.28 8.96
CA PRO A 388 -3.32 -17.58 9.44
C PRO A 388 -4.72 -17.49 10.07
N PHE A 389 -5.56 -18.48 9.75
CA PHE A 389 -6.91 -18.61 10.29
C PHE A 389 -6.91 -19.34 11.63
N TYR A 390 -7.83 -18.97 12.52
CA TYR A 390 -7.84 -19.46 13.91
C TYR A 390 -8.18 -20.95 13.97
N GLY A 391 -7.36 -21.72 14.68
CA GLY A 391 -7.61 -23.14 14.95
C GLY A 391 -7.35 -24.09 13.77
N HIS A 392 -7.08 -23.57 12.57
CA HIS A 392 -6.92 -24.33 11.34
C HIS A 392 -5.56 -24.03 10.68
N PRO A 393 -4.52 -24.86 10.90
CA PRO A 393 -3.13 -24.53 10.54
C PRO A 393 -2.89 -24.39 9.02
N ASP A 394 -3.71 -25.06 8.20
CA ASP A 394 -3.61 -25.01 6.74
C ASP A 394 -4.45 -23.86 6.13
N ALA A 395 -5.25 -23.14 6.92
CA ALA A 395 -6.20 -22.13 6.44
C ALA A 395 -5.75 -20.69 6.72
N TYR A 396 -6.05 -19.79 5.79
CA TYR A 396 -5.69 -18.39 5.84
C TYR A 396 -6.89 -17.51 5.48
N TRP A 397 -6.91 -16.28 5.97
CA TRP A 397 -7.94 -15.28 5.70
C TRP A 397 -7.34 -13.98 5.17
N THR A 398 -8.18 -13.19 4.51
CA THR A 398 -7.87 -11.87 3.94
C THR A 398 -8.71 -10.79 4.61
N ARG A 399 -8.12 -9.63 4.89
CA ARG A 399 -8.84 -8.52 5.54
C ARG A 399 -9.87 -7.89 4.59
N PHE A 400 -10.97 -7.36 5.17
CA PHE A 400 -12.12 -6.76 4.46
C PHE A 400 -12.83 -7.67 3.49
N ASP A 401 -12.85 -8.95 3.81
CA ASP A 401 -13.49 -9.91 2.96
C ASP A 401 -14.89 -10.25 3.46
N LEU A 402 -15.87 -9.54 2.90
CA LEU A 402 -17.29 -9.92 2.97
C LEU A 402 -17.55 -11.20 2.14
N ALA A 403 -16.59 -11.58 1.30
CA ALA A 403 -16.57 -12.77 0.46
C ALA A 403 -15.30 -13.63 0.75
N PRO A 404 -15.12 -14.10 1.99
CA PRO A 404 -13.86 -14.66 2.48
C PRO A 404 -13.31 -15.80 1.64
N THR A 405 -14.18 -16.62 1.04
CA THR A 405 -13.75 -17.71 0.16
C THR A 405 -13.22 -17.17 -1.17
N ASN A 406 -13.91 -16.18 -1.75
CA ASN A 406 -13.51 -15.54 -2.99
C ASN A 406 -12.20 -14.75 -2.83
N GLY A 407 -12.06 -13.89 -1.82
CA GLY A 407 -10.88 -13.04 -1.74
C GLY A 407 -9.60 -13.83 -1.47
N VAL A 408 -9.62 -14.80 -0.54
CA VAL A 408 -8.43 -15.67 -0.31
C VAL A 408 -8.07 -16.49 -1.55
N SER A 409 -9.06 -17.08 -2.22
CA SER A 409 -8.84 -17.91 -3.41
C SER A 409 -8.36 -17.08 -4.61
N ARG A 410 -8.91 -15.87 -4.77
CA ARG A 410 -8.49 -14.92 -5.81
C ARG A 410 -7.06 -14.48 -5.62
N VAL A 411 -6.64 -14.21 -4.38
CA VAL A 411 -5.24 -13.93 -4.05
C VAL A 411 -4.34 -15.11 -4.42
N GLY A 412 -4.73 -16.34 -4.06
CA GLY A 412 -4.04 -17.56 -4.45
C GLY A 412 -3.88 -17.70 -5.97
N HIS A 413 -4.95 -17.45 -6.73
CA HIS A 413 -4.96 -17.48 -8.19
C HIS A 413 -4.03 -16.42 -8.79
N MET A 414 -4.09 -15.16 -8.33
CA MET A 414 -3.19 -14.10 -8.83
C MET A 414 -1.72 -14.41 -8.57
N ILE A 415 -1.39 -14.95 -7.39
CA ILE A 415 -0.02 -15.39 -7.08
C ILE A 415 0.41 -16.52 -8.03
N ALA A 416 -0.45 -17.51 -8.27
CA ALA A 416 -0.13 -18.60 -9.19
C ALA A 416 0.14 -18.11 -10.63
N LEU A 417 -0.63 -17.13 -11.11
CA LEU A 417 -0.40 -16.48 -12.41
C LEU A 417 0.93 -15.71 -12.44
N TYR A 418 1.19 -14.90 -11.41
CA TYR A 418 2.43 -14.10 -11.30
C TYR A 418 3.68 -14.98 -11.32
N GLU A 419 3.67 -16.04 -10.50
CA GLU A 419 4.81 -16.94 -10.41
C GLU A 419 5.04 -17.75 -11.68
N ARG A 420 3.97 -18.06 -12.42
CA ARG A 420 4.03 -18.81 -13.66
C ARG A 420 4.52 -17.97 -14.84
N TYR A 421 4.01 -16.76 -14.97
CA TYR A 421 4.20 -15.95 -16.18
C TYR A 421 5.24 -14.83 -16.04
N LEU A 422 5.62 -14.46 -14.81
CA LEU A 422 6.57 -13.37 -14.59
C LEU A 422 7.75 -13.72 -13.69
N SER A 423 7.53 -14.14 -12.44
CA SER A 423 8.68 -14.33 -11.51
C SER A 423 9.43 -15.64 -11.76
N GLY A 424 8.74 -16.71 -12.17
CA GLY A 424 9.31 -18.06 -12.29
C GLY A 424 9.58 -18.76 -10.96
N ARG A 425 9.38 -18.07 -9.82
CA ARG A 425 9.63 -18.61 -8.48
C ARG A 425 8.34 -19.19 -7.90
N ARG A 426 8.28 -20.51 -7.76
CA ARG A 426 7.16 -21.18 -7.08
C ARG A 426 7.28 -21.08 -5.58
N THR A 427 6.19 -20.72 -4.91
CA THR A 427 6.14 -20.56 -3.45
C THR A 427 5.07 -21.44 -2.78
N ASP A 428 4.87 -21.32 -1.47
CA ASP A 428 3.79 -22.01 -0.74
C ASP A 428 2.47 -21.20 -0.68
N ALA A 429 2.46 -19.95 -1.17
CA ALA A 429 1.34 -19.04 -0.94
C ALA A 429 0.01 -19.53 -1.56
N PRO A 430 -0.04 -20.14 -2.76
CA PRO A 430 -1.27 -20.77 -3.26
C PRO A 430 -1.75 -21.96 -2.41
N THR A 431 -0.84 -22.65 -1.72
CA THR A 431 -1.20 -23.71 -0.76
C THR A 431 -1.88 -23.10 0.47
N LYS A 432 -1.34 -22.00 1.00
CA LYS A 432 -1.95 -21.23 2.11
C LYS A 432 -3.35 -20.73 1.75
N ALA A 433 -3.56 -20.31 0.50
CA ALA A 433 -4.87 -19.87 0.01
C ALA A 433 -5.90 -21.00 -0.12
N ALA A 434 -5.48 -22.27 -0.22
CA ALA A 434 -6.39 -23.39 -0.46
C ALA A 434 -7.10 -23.92 0.80
N GLY A 435 -6.60 -23.64 2.01
CA GLY A 435 -7.13 -24.24 3.23
C GLY A 435 -8.47 -23.69 3.69
N PHE A 436 -8.71 -22.38 3.60
CA PHE A 436 -10.02 -21.83 3.97
C PHE A 436 -11.14 -22.31 3.02
N PRO A 437 -10.95 -22.32 1.69
CA PRO A 437 -11.91 -22.94 0.78
C PRO A 437 -12.20 -24.42 1.06
N ALA A 438 -11.24 -25.19 1.56
CA ALA A 438 -11.49 -26.57 1.98
C ALA A 438 -12.52 -26.65 3.12
N LEU A 439 -12.48 -25.74 4.10
CA LEU A 439 -13.48 -25.64 5.17
C LEU A 439 -14.89 -25.31 4.65
N VAL A 440 -14.98 -24.70 3.47
CA VAL A 440 -16.24 -24.29 2.82
C VAL A 440 -16.83 -25.41 1.96
N TYR A 441 -16.00 -26.18 1.25
CA TYR A 441 -16.47 -27.13 0.22
C TYR A 441 -16.35 -28.61 0.61
N ASP A 442 -15.41 -29.02 1.46
CA ASP A 442 -15.12 -30.44 1.74
C ASP A 442 -16.35 -31.23 2.25
N ALA A 443 -17.24 -30.56 2.98
CA ALA A 443 -18.43 -31.19 3.57
C ALA A 443 -19.70 -30.99 2.74
N ARG A 444 -19.61 -30.42 1.54
CA ARG A 444 -20.76 -30.13 0.68
C ARG A 444 -20.87 -31.13 -0.45
N ASP A 445 -22.10 -31.53 -0.73
CA ASP A 445 -22.51 -32.36 -1.88
C ASP A 445 -23.00 -31.52 -3.08
N ARG A 446 -23.17 -30.21 -2.86
CA ARG A 446 -23.58 -29.22 -3.85
C ARG A 446 -22.91 -27.88 -3.58
N LEU A 447 -22.73 -27.08 -4.63
CA LEU A 447 -22.37 -25.67 -4.46
C LEU A 447 -23.40 -24.98 -3.57
N PRO A 448 -23.02 -23.92 -2.83
CA PRO A 448 -23.91 -23.26 -1.90
C PRO A 448 -25.24 -22.80 -2.54
N GLN A 449 -26.34 -23.02 -1.81
CA GLN A 449 -27.70 -22.82 -2.32
C GLN A 449 -28.44 -21.64 -1.68
N ASP A 450 -27.93 -21.13 -0.56
CA ASP A 450 -28.48 -20.01 0.17
C ASP A 450 -27.54 -18.82 0.02
N GLY A 451 -28.10 -17.62 -0.22
CA GLY A 451 -27.33 -16.39 -0.34
C GLY A 451 -26.74 -15.90 0.99
N HIS A 452 -25.94 -14.82 0.93
CA HIS A 452 -25.27 -14.26 2.11
C HIS A 452 -26.20 -13.88 3.28
N ASP A 453 -27.44 -13.54 2.99
CA ASP A 453 -28.51 -13.18 3.94
C ASP A 453 -29.51 -14.32 4.19
N GLY A 454 -29.19 -15.55 3.74
CA GLY A 454 -30.11 -16.70 3.77
C GLY A 454 -31.14 -16.73 2.65
N ASN A 455 -31.15 -15.75 1.74
CA ASN A 455 -32.07 -15.73 0.61
C ASN A 455 -31.61 -16.68 -0.50
N LYS A 456 -32.45 -17.66 -0.84
CA LYS A 456 -32.20 -18.67 -1.88
C LYS A 456 -32.09 -18.12 -3.31
N ASN A 457 -32.41 -16.84 -3.53
CA ASN A 457 -32.33 -16.20 -4.83
C ASN A 457 -31.10 -15.29 -4.97
N LYS A 458 -30.23 -15.23 -3.95
CA LYS A 458 -28.98 -14.43 -3.97
C LYS A 458 -27.73 -15.30 -4.01
N ASN A 459 -26.62 -14.74 -4.48
CA ASN A 459 -25.30 -15.41 -4.44
C ASN A 459 -24.81 -15.65 -3.01
N PHE A 460 -24.02 -16.72 -2.85
CA PHE A 460 -23.49 -17.19 -1.57
C PHE A 460 -22.58 -16.17 -0.87
N GLU A 461 -21.76 -15.49 -1.67
CA GLU A 461 -20.85 -14.44 -1.23
C GLU A 461 -21.16 -13.10 -1.90
N PHE A 462 -20.81 -12.03 -1.20
CA PHE A 462 -21.03 -10.64 -1.55
C PHE A 462 -19.76 -9.87 -1.19
N ASP A 463 -19.17 -9.13 -2.12
CA ASP A 463 -17.90 -8.44 -1.89
C ASP A 463 -18.05 -7.05 -1.25
N GLY A 464 -19.26 -6.66 -0.84
CA GLY A 464 -19.56 -5.31 -0.35
C GLY A 464 -20.12 -4.38 -1.42
N ASN A 465 -19.94 -4.73 -2.69
CA ASN A 465 -20.43 -3.96 -3.83
C ASN A 465 -21.50 -4.76 -4.59
N ARG A 466 -21.22 -6.01 -4.91
CA ARG A 466 -22.10 -6.86 -5.69
C ARG A 466 -22.07 -8.32 -5.26
N PRO A 467 -23.16 -9.06 -5.53
CA PRO A 467 -23.15 -10.51 -5.47
C PRO A 467 -22.05 -11.09 -6.38
N ILE A 468 -21.40 -12.18 -5.95
CA ILE A 468 -20.35 -12.84 -6.75
C ILE A 468 -20.87 -14.19 -7.20
N SER A 469 -20.76 -14.50 -8.50
CA SER A 469 -21.17 -15.81 -9.02
C SER A 469 -20.53 -16.96 -8.23
N ASP A 470 -21.36 -17.89 -7.76
CA ASP A 470 -20.92 -19.07 -7.00
C ASP A 470 -19.88 -19.91 -7.79
N PHE A 471 -19.96 -19.91 -9.12
CA PHE A 471 -19.00 -20.58 -10.02
C PHE A 471 -17.64 -19.89 -10.04
N ARG A 472 -17.60 -18.57 -9.98
CA ARG A 472 -16.35 -17.79 -9.92
C ARG A 472 -15.57 -18.13 -8.65
N VAL A 473 -16.26 -18.14 -7.50
CA VAL A 473 -15.67 -18.45 -6.20
C VAL A 473 -15.14 -19.88 -6.18
N ALA A 474 -15.93 -20.84 -6.69
CA ALA A 474 -15.53 -22.24 -6.77
C ALA A 474 -14.35 -22.47 -7.73
N MET A 475 -14.31 -21.78 -8.87
CA MET A 475 -13.20 -21.87 -9.82
C MET A 475 -11.88 -21.39 -9.21
N ASP A 476 -11.85 -20.21 -8.57
CA ASP A 476 -10.64 -19.70 -7.92
C ASP A 476 -10.17 -20.62 -6.76
N SER A 477 -11.14 -21.19 -6.02
CA SER A 477 -10.89 -22.16 -4.95
C SER A 477 -10.26 -23.44 -5.52
N TRP A 478 -10.80 -23.94 -6.63
CA TRP A 478 -10.30 -25.11 -7.34
C TRP A 478 -8.88 -24.89 -7.88
N VAL A 479 -8.58 -23.70 -8.43
CA VAL A 479 -7.23 -23.32 -8.86
C VAL A 479 -6.26 -23.40 -7.68
N SER A 480 -6.64 -22.84 -6.52
CA SER A 480 -5.79 -22.85 -5.33
C SER A 480 -5.50 -24.28 -4.85
N MET A 481 -6.52 -25.16 -4.80
CA MET A 481 -6.35 -26.58 -4.44
C MET A 481 -5.48 -27.34 -5.45
N THR A 482 -5.64 -27.06 -6.75
CA THR A 482 -4.85 -27.68 -7.82
C THR A 482 -3.38 -27.26 -7.74
N GLU A 483 -3.12 -25.98 -7.49
CA GLU A 483 -1.77 -25.47 -7.27
C GLU A 483 -1.15 -26.01 -5.98
N ALA A 484 -1.94 -26.14 -4.90
CA ALA A 484 -1.51 -26.78 -3.66
C ALA A 484 -1.01 -28.21 -3.90
N TYR A 485 -1.77 -29.03 -4.65
CA TYR A 485 -1.34 -30.38 -5.02
C TYR A 485 -0.04 -30.36 -5.83
N ARG A 486 0.07 -29.50 -6.85
CA ARG A 486 1.26 -29.44 -7.71
C ARG A 486 2.53 -29.00 -7.00
N ARG A 487 2.39 -28.23 -5.93
CA ARG A 487 3.52 -27.70 -5.15
C ARG A 487 3.96 -28.67 -4.06
N THR A 488 3.02 -29.41 -3.48
CA THR A 488 3.28 -30.26 -2.30
C THR A 488 3.35 -31.75 -2.64
N GLY A 489 2.70 -32.20 -3.71
CA GLY A 489 2.47 -33.61 -4.01
C GLY A 489 1.46 -34.30 -3.08
N ASP A 490 0.84 -33.58 -2.16
CA ASP A 490 -0.09 -34.14 -1.17
C ASP A 490 -1.45 -34.45 -1.80
N ARG A 491 -1.79 -35.76 -1.85
CA ARG A 491 -2.99 -36.28 -2.50
C ARG A 491 -4.29 -35.71 -1.92
N LYS A 492 -4.29 -35.25 -0.65
CA LYS A 492 -5.47 -34.61 -0.06
C LYS A 492 -5.96 -33.42 -0.89
N TRP A 493 -5.03 -32.65 -1.46
CA TRP A 493 -5.37 -31.49 -2.28
C TRP A 493 -5.92 -31.88 -3.64
N GLN A 494 -5.42 -32.97 -4.21
CA GLN A 494 -5.94 -33.53 -5.46
C GLN A 494 -7.39 -34.02 -5.26
N GLU A 495 -7.66 -34.74 -4.18
CA GLU A 495 -8.98 -35.26 -3.84
C GLU A 495 -9.98 -34.12 -3.60
N ARG A 496 -9.57 -33.07 -2.88
CA ARG A 496 -10.37 -31.85 -2.68
C ARG A 496 -10.69 -31.12 -3.99
N ALA A 497 -9.70 -30.96 -4.86
CA ALA A 497 -9.90 -30.34 -6.16
C ALA A 497 -10.85 -31.16 -7.04
N GLN A 498 -10.74 -32.50 -7.02
CA GLN A 498 -11.65 -33.40 -7.74
C GLN A 498 -13.07 -33.33 -7.18
N HIS A 499 -13.22 -33.32 -5.86
CA HIS A 499 -14.50 -33.15 -5.19
C HIS A 499 -15.16 -31.83 -5.60
N LEU A 500 -14.46 -30.70 -5.50
CA LEU A 500 -15.01 -29.39 -5.88
C LEU A 500 -15.38 -29.32 -7.37
N ALA A 501 -14.55 -29.88 -8.26
CA ALA A 501 -14.85 -29.96 -9.68
C ALA A 501 -16.14 -30.76 -9.95
N SER A 502 -16.42 -31.81 -9.17
CA SER A 502 -17.65 -32.60 -9.31
C SER A 502 -18.92 -31.80 -9.01
N LEU A 503 -18.81 -30.71 -8.25
CA LEU A 503 -19.94 -29.87 -7.86
C LEU A 503 -20.40 -28.90 -8.96
N ILE A 504 -19.66 -28.75 -10.08
CA ILE A 504 -19.95 -27.73 -11.10
C ILE A 504 -21.39 -27.79 -11.66
N ARG A 505 -22.02 -28.96 -11.73
CA ARG A 505 -23.41 -29.10 -12.22
C ARG A 505 -24.48 -28.85 -11.17
N THR A 506 -24.09 -28.65 -9.91
CA THR A 506 -25.01 -28.44 -8.78
C THR A 506 -25.29 -26.96 -8.48
N GLY A 507 -24.54 -26.06 -9.13
CA GLY A 507 -24.68 -24.61 -8.95
C GLY A 507 -25.96 -24.04 -9.56
N ARG A 508 -26.39 -22.89 -9.04
CA ARG A 508 -27.57 -22.17 -9.53
C ARG A 508 -27.20 -21.26 -10.69
N LEU A 509 -27.86 -21.47 -11.84
CA LEU A 509 -27.72 -20.62 -13.02
C LEU A 509 -28.82 -19.55 -13.02
N LYS A 510 -28.52 -18.37 -12.45
CA LYS A 510 -29.51 -17.31 -12.21
C LYS A 510 -29.65 -16.39 -13.41
N ASP A 511 -28.53 -16.00 -14.00
CA ASP A 511 -28.48 -15.01 -15.07
C ASP A 511 -27.32 -15.27 -16.05
N THR A 512 -27.06 -14.31 -16.95
CA THR A 512 -26.00 -14.43 -17.96
C THR A 512 -24.61 -14.60 -17.36
N GLU A 513 -24.30 -13.93 -16.23
CA GLU A 513 -22.99 -14.04 -15.58
C GLU A 513 -22.72 -15.47 -15.13
N ASP A 514 -23.69 -16.15 -14.54
CA ASP A 514 -23.54 -17.53 -14.09
C ASP A 514 -23.26 -18.53 -15.23
N TYR A 515 -23.94 -18.38 -16.38
CA TYR A 515 -23.66 -19.24 -17.55
C TYR A 515 -22.25 -19.03 -18.09
N VAL A 516 -21.80 -17.77 -18.12
CA VAL A 516 -20.45 -17.39 -18.55
C VAL A 516 -19.40 -17.95 -17.58
N GLU A 517 -19.63 -17.83 -16.27
CA GLU A 517 -18.73 -18.32 -15.23
C GLU A 517 -18.65 -19.85 -15.17
N GLN A 518 -19.79 -20.55 -15.29
CA GLN A 518 -19.80 -22.01 -15.33
C GLN A 518 -19.09 -22.54 -16.59
N ALA A 519 -19.30 -21.91 -17.75
CA ALA A 519 -18.58 -22.26 -18.98
C ALA A 519 -17.06 -22.01 -18.84
N LYS A 520 -16.66 -20.87 -18.28
CA LYS A 520 -15.26 -20.54 -18.02
C LYS A 520 -14.60 -21.56 -17.10
N TRP A 521 -15.26 -21.94 -15.99
CA TRP A 521 -14.72 -22.95 -15.09
C TRP A 521 -14.61 -24.32 -15.77
N ALA A 522 -15.62 -24.74 -16.53
CA ALA A 522 -15.58 -25.98 -17.31
C ALA A 522 -14.37 -26.02 -18.26
N ILE A 523 -14.05 -24.91 -18.93
CA ILE A 523 -12.86 -24.79 -19.79
C ILE A 523 -11.56 -24.91 -18.97
N TYR A 524 -11.49 -24.31 -17.78
CA TYR A 524 -10.31 -24.42 -16.91
C TYR A 524 -10.10 -25.86 -16.42
N LEU A 525 -11.18 -26.62 -16.22
CA LEU A 525 -11.16 -28.04 -15.86
C LEU A 525 -10.75 -28.96 -17.02
N SER A 526 -10.76 -28.49 -18.27
CA SER A 526 -10.56 -29.33 -19.46
C SER A 526 -9.48 -28.87 -20.42
N ASP A 527 -8.95 -27.64 -20.31
CA ASP A 527 -8.02 -27.09 -21.29
C ASP A 527 -6.63 -26.75 -20.71
N PRO A 528 -5.56 -27.44 -21.16
CA PRO A 528 -4.21 -27.23 -20.64
C PRO A 528 -3.61 -25.86 -20.98
N SER A 529 -4.21 -25.09 -21.91
CA SER A 529 -3.73 -23.74 -22.25
C SER A 529 -3.88 -22.73 -21.09
N HIS A 530 -4.77 -23.01 -20.14
CA HIS A 530 -4.90 -22.25 -18.88
C HIS A 530 -3.91 -22.74 -17.82
N GLY A 531 -3.28 -23.88 -18.05
CA GLY A 531 -2.18 -24.37 -17.24
C GLY A 531 -2.58 -25.08 -15.95
N TYR A 532 -3.87 -25.37 -15.73
CA TYR A 532 -4.40 -26.04 -14.53
C TYR A 532 -4.66 -27.54 -14.69
N VAL A 533 -4.68 -28.02 -15.92
CA VAL A 533 -4.73 -29.44 -16.27
C VAL A 533 -3.61 -29.80 -17.23
N ASP A 534 -3.24 -31.07 -17.29
CA ASP A 534 -2.08 -31.53 -18.07
C ASP A 534 -2.44 -31.96 -19.49
N HIS A 535 -3.70 -32.32 -19.73
CA HIS A 535 -4.21 -32.75 -21.03
C HIS A 535 -5.59 -32.18 -21.28
N LYS A 536 -5.92 -32.05 -22.56
CA LYS A 536 -7.26 -31.65 -22.99
C LYS A 536 -8.25 -32.79 -22.73
N SER A 537 -9.43 -32.47 -22.17
CA SER A 537 -10.48 -33.44 -21.87
C SER A 537 -11.83 -33.02 -22.47
N GLY A 538 -12.60 -33.95 -23.02
CA GLY A 538 -13.95 -33.69 -23.53
C GLY A 538 -15.07 -33.88 -22.51
N ILE A 539 -14.75 -34.17 -21.24
CA ILE A 539 -15.73 -34.51 -20.18
C ILE A 539 -16.76 -33.38 -19.95
N TRP A 540 -16.38 -32.14 -20.25
CA TRP A 540 -17.22 -30.96 -20.04
C TRP A 540 -17.74 -30.33 -21.35
N ASP A 541 -17.50 -30.95 -22.51
CA ASP A 541 -17.86 -30.39 -23.82
C ASP A 541 -19.38 -30.18 -23.97
N ASP A 542 -20.20 -31.07 -23.40
CA ASP A 542 -21.66 -30.95 -23.39
C ASP A 542 -22.11 -29.70 -22.62
N LEU A 543 -21.55 -29.50 -21.41
CA LEU A 543 -21.85 -28.35 -20.56
C LEU A 543 -21.41 -27.04 -21.23
N ILE A 544 -20.21 -27.03 -21.82
CA ILE A 544 -19.69 -25.86 -22.54
C ILE A 544 -20.61 -25.51 -23.72
N ARG A 545 -21.06 -26.50 -24.50
CA ARG A 545 -21.97 -26.29 -25.64
C ARG A 545 -23.35 -25.80 -25.19
N GLU A 546 -23.90 -26.36 -24.11
CA GLU A 546 -25.18 -25.95 -23.54
C GLU A 546 -25.13 -24.49 -23.09
N ASN A 547 -24.11 -24.12 -22.30
CA ASN A 547 -23.95 -22.75 -21.83
C ASN A 547 -23.69 -21.79 -22.98
N LEU A 548 -22.86 -22.16 -23.96
CA LEU A 548 -22.57 -21.33 -25.12
C LEU A 548 -23.85 -21.00 -25.92
N LYS A 549 -24.76 -21.98 -26.09
CA LYS A 549 -26.07 -21.73 -26.73
C LYS A 549 -26.88 -20.69 -25.96
N VAL A 550 -26.93 -20.80 -24.63
CA VAL A 550 -27.68 -19.85 -23.79
C VAL A 550 -27.05 -18.46 -23.85
N ILE A 551 -25.73 -18.36 -23.73
CA ILE A 551 -25.00 -17.09 -23.81
C ILE A 551 -25.31 -16.39 -25.14
N LEU A 552 -25.19 -17.09 -26.26
CA LEU A 552 -25.47 -16.53 -27.59
C LEU A 552 -26.95 -16.11 -27.75
N SER A 553 -27.88 -16.84 -27.13
CA SER A 553 -29.32 -16.51 -27.17
C SER A 553 -29.69 -15.25 -26.37
N ARG A 554 -28.86 -14.85 -25.41
CA ARG A 554 -29.09 -13.68 -24.53
C ARG A 554 -28.40 -12.39 -25.02
N ARG A 555 -27.87 -12.42 -26.25
CA ARG A 555 -27.23 -11.27 -26.88
C ARG A 555 -28.25 -10.15 -27.13
N GLN A 556 -27.86 -8.93 -26.82
CA GLN A 556 -28.66 -7.72 -27.04
C GLN A 556 -28.61 -7.28 -28.52
N SER A 557 -29.50 -6.36 -28.91
CA SER A 557 -29.57 -5.84 -30.28
C SER A 557 -28.32 -5.05 -30.69
N ASP A 558 -27.59 -4.51 -29.71
CA ASP A 558 -26.29 -3.84 -29.92
C ASP A 558 -25.11 -4.82 -30.05
N GLY A 559 -25.38 -6.14 -30.06
CA GLY A 559 -24.39 -7.21 -30.15
C GLY A 559 -23.69 -7.57 -28.85
N GLY A 560 -23.97 -6.85 -27.75
CA GLY A 560 -23.37 -7.08 -26.44
C GLY A 560 -24.18 -7.96 -25.50
N TRP A 561 -23.76 -7.96 -24.23
CA TRP A 561 -24.39 -8.69 -23.14
C TRP A 561 -24.59 -7.82 -21.90
N LEU A 562 -25.54 -8.23 -21.08
CA LEU A 562 -25.80 -7.67 -19.77
C LEU A 562 -26.08 -8.78 -18.76
N THR A 563 -25.89 -8.44 -17.49
CA THR A 563 -26.31 -9.24 -16.34
C THR A 563 -27.55 -8.57 -15.73
N ALA A 564 -28.50 -9.41 -15.31
CA ALA A 564 -29.81 -8.95 -14.86
C ALA A 564 -29.76 -8.15 -13.56
N GLU A 565 -28.74 -8.39 -12.73
CA GLU A 565 -28.56 -7.70 -11.45
C GLU A 565 -28.33 -6.19 -11.63
N TYR A 566 -27.83 -5.76 -12.81
CA TYR A 566 -27.42 -4.39 -13.09
C TYR A 566 -28.51 -3.47 -13.66
N LEU A 567 -29.68 -3.99 -14.04
CA LEU A 567 -30.75 -3.15 -14.61
C LEU A 567 -31.53 -2.33 -13.58
N SER A 568 -31.42 -2.61 -12.28
CA SER A 568 -32.38 -2.10 -11.31
C SER A 568 -31.95 -0.86 -10.51
N ASN A 569 -30.67 -0.46 -10.43
CA ASN A 569 -30.13 0.54 -9.47
C ASN A 569 -30.52 0.32 -7.98
N GLU A 570 -31.42 -0.62 -7.69
CA GLU A 570 -31.88 -1.01 -6.37
C GLU A 570 -30.98 -2.15 -5.89
N HIS A 571 -30.14 -1.83 -4.90
CA HIS A 571 -29.34 -2.82 -4.21
C HIS A 571 -30.24 -3.96 -3.72
N TYR A 572 -29.76 -5.21 -3.82
CA TYR A 572 -30.35 -6.38 -3.16
C TYR A 572 -31.61 -7.02 -3.77
N THR A 573 -31.73 -7.12 -5.10
CA THR A 573 -32.88 -7.84 -5.71
C THR A 573 -32.57 -9.28 -6.17
N ASP A 574 -33.66 -10.03 -6.40
CA ASP A 574 -33.72 -11.41 -6.89
C ASP A 574 -33.31 -11.46 -8.37
N ALA A 575 -32.07 -11.87 -8.66
CA ALA A 575 -31.50 -11.89 -10.02
C ALA A 575 -32.38 -12.66 -11.03
N PRO A 576 -32.91 -13.86 -10.72
CA PRO A 576 -33.89 -14.55 -11.58
C PRO A 576 -35.09 -13.68 -11.96
N ARG A 577 -35.65 -12.92 -11.01
CA ARG A 577 -36.81 -12.05 -11.27
C ARG A 577 -36.46 -10.88 -12.20
N GLN A 578 -35.27 -10.32 -12.09
CA GLN A 578 -34.83 -9.23 -12.99
C GLN A 578 -34.45 -9.77 -14.37
N ALA A 579 -33.88 -10.97 -14.44
CA ALA A 579 -33.48 -11.59 -15.70
C ALA A 579 -34.68 -11.79 -16.65
N ALA A 580 -35.85 -12.09 -16.09
CA ALA A 580 -37.10 -12.21 -16.84
C ALA A 580 -37.61 -10.87 -17.42
N LYS A 581 -37.08 -9.72 -16.99
CA LYS A 581 -37.48 -8.38 -17.45
C LYS A 581 -36.53 -7.77 -18.48
N VAL A 582 -35.38 -8.41 -18.72
CA VAL A 582 -34.39 -7.97 -19.71
C VAL A 582 -35.02 -7.94 -21.10
N LYS A 583 -34.93 -6.81 -21.78
CA LYS A 583 -35.40 -6.64 -23.16
C LYS A 583 -34.21 -6.65 -24.12
N PRO A 584 -34.39 -7.10 -25.39
CA PRO A 584 -33.31 -7.11 -26.37
C PRO A 584 -32.66 -5.75 -26.66
N ASP A 585 -33.35 -4.64 -26.39
CA ASP A 585 -32.90 -3.27 -26.62
C ASP A 585 -32.29 -2.61 -25.36
N ASP A 586 -32.22 -3.33 -24.24
CA ASP A 586 -31.54 -2.82 -23.05
C ASP A 586 -30.05 -2.63 -23.33
N PRO A 587 -29.42 -1.54 -22.81
CA PRO A 587 -28.04 -1.23 -23.11
C PRO A 587 -27.10 -2.28 -22.51
N SER A 588 -26.22 -2.84 -23.34
CA SER A 588 -25.20 -3.78 -22.87
C SER A 588 -24.14 -3.11 -21.98
N LEU A 589 -23.58 -3.89 -21.06
CA LEU A 589 -22.51 -3.47 -20.16
C LEU A 589 -21.14 -3.82 -20.77
N THR A 590 -20.16 -2.94 -20.63
CA THR A 590 -18.81 -3.15 -21.18
C THR A 590 -18.17 -4.38 -20.56
N PHE A 591 -18.20 -4.49 -19.23
CA PHE A 591 -17.54 -5.61 -18.53
C PHE A 591 -18.15 -6.96 -18.91
N MET A 592 -19.49 -7.05 -18.94
CA MET A 592 -20.21 -8.29 -19.22
C MET A 592 -20.06 -8.69 -20.69
N THR A 593 -20.10 -7.72 -21.60
CA THR A 593 -19.84 -7.95 -23.03
C THR A 593 -18.43 -8.49 -23.24
N ALA A 594 -17.43 -7.87 -22.63
CA ALA A 594 -16.04 -8.30 -22.77
C ALA A 594 -15.80 -9.69 -22.16
N GLU A 595 -16.35 -9.98 -20.99
CA GLU A 595 -16.26 -11.31 -20.37
C GLU A 595 -16.93 -12.39 -21.22
N ALA A 596 -18.15 -12.13 -21.72
CA ALA A 596 -18.88 -13.06 -22.58
C ALA A 596 -18.09 -13.37 -23.87
N ILE A 597 -17.53 -12.35 -24.54
CA ILE A 597 -16.73 -12.55 -25.76
C ILE A 597 -15.47 -13.37 -25.47
N TYR A 598 -14.76 -13.09 -24.37
CA TYR A 598 -13.61 -13.89 -23.94
C TYR A 598 -14.00 -15.37 -23.78
N VAL A 599 -15.09 -15.65 -23.06
CA VAL A 599 -15.56 -17.02 -22.83
C VAL A 599 -16.06 -17.69 -24.12
N ILE A 600 -16.75 -16.97 -25.01
CA ILE A 600 -17.15 -17.49 -26.32
C ILE A 600 -15.93 -17.89 -27.15
N ALA A 601 -14.91 -17.03 -27.21
CA ALA A 601 -13.68 -17.31 -27.96
C ALA A 601 -12.93 -18.50 -27.35
N ALA A 602 -12.80 -18.56 -26.02
CA ALA A 602 -12.18 -19.68 -25.31
C ALA A 602 -12.95 -20.99 -25.52
N ALA A 603 -14.28 -20.97 -25.42
CA ALA A 603 -15.15 -22.12 -25.62
C ALA A 603 -15.05 -22.66 -27.05
N LYS A 604 -15.18 -21.79 -28.06
CA LYS A 604 -15.08 -22.20 -29.47
C LYS A 604 -13.70 -22.78 -29.80
N LYS A 605 -12.62 -22.18 -29.27
CA LYS A 605 -11.26 -22.71 -29.45
C LYS A 605 -11.12 -24.08 -28.76
N HIS A 606 -11.64 -24.21 -27.54
CA HIS A 606 -11.67 -25.48 -26.81
C HIS A 606 -12.44 -26.55 -27.58
N LEU A 607 -13.59 -26.24 -28.16
CA LEU A 607 -14.41 -27.17 -28.93
C LEU A 607 -13.86 -27.45 -30.35
N GLY A 608 -12.76 -26.80 -30.75
CA GLY A 608 -12.15 -26.94 -32.07
C GLY A 608 -12.94 -26.26 -33.20
N GLU A 609 -13.88 -25.37 -32.86
CA GLU A 609 -14.70 -24.62 -33.82
C GLU A 609 -13.94 -23.44 -34.45
N ILE A 610 -12.91 -22.95 -33.76
CA ILE A 610 -11.97 -21.94 -34.26
C ILE A 610 -10.52 -22.35 -33.94
N LYS A 611 -9.56 -21.82 -34.70
CA LYS A 611 -8.13 -22.18 -34.53
C LYS A 611 -7.43 -21.24 -33.57
N GLN A 612 -7.71 -19.94 -33.68
CA GLN A 612 -7.14 -18.90 -32.84
C GLN A 612 -8.26 -18.06 -32.22
N PRO A 613 -8.04 -17.43 -31.05
CA PRO A 613 -9.07 -16.62 -30.40
C PRO A 613 -9.67 -15.54 -31.31
N GLY A 614 -8.83 -14.88 -32.11
CA GLY A 614 -9.25 -13.80 -33.02
C GLY A 614 -10.21 -14.25 -34.13
N ASP A 615 -10.25 -15.53 -34.50
CA ASP A 615 -11.19 -16.07 -35.51
C ASP A 615 -12.65 -15.91 -35.07
N VAL A 616 -12.92 -15.66 -33.78
CA VAL A 616 -14.27 -15.35 -33.28
C VAL A 616 -14.87 -14.10 -33.95
N LEU A 617 -14.02 -13.21 -34.48
CA LEU A 617 -14.39 -11.96 -35.15
C LEU A 617 -14.95 -12.17 -36.57
N ASP A 618 -14.98 -13.40 -37.08
CA ASP A 618 -15.71 -13.75 -38.30
C ASP A 618 -17.24 -13.64 -38.10
N ASP A 619 -17.71 -13.72 -36.85
CA ASP A 619 -19.07 -13.30 -36.50
C ASP A 619 -19.15 -11.76 -36.49
N ALA A 620 -19.82 -11.20 -37.49
CA ALA A 620 -19.96 -9.75 -37.68
C ALA A 620 -20.54 -9.03 -36.45
N SER A 621 -21.38 -9.69 -35.66
CA SER A 621 -21.95 -9.09 -34.44
C SER A 621 -20.93 -9.03 -33.30
N ILE A 622 -20.09 -10.06 -33.15
CA ILE A 622 -19.00 -10.07 -32.17
C ILE A 622 -17.95 -9.03 -32.57
N ARG A 623 -17.62 -8.94 -33.86
CA ARG A 623 -16.73 -7.90 -34.39
C ARG A 623 -17.25 -6.50 -34.06
N ALA A 624 -18.51 -6.22 -34.32
CA ALA A 624 -19.14 -4.94 -34.02
C ALA A 624 -19.12 -4.63 -32.51
N ALA A 625 -19.35 -5.63 -31.65
CA ALA A 625 -19.26 -5.47 -30.20
C ALA A 625 -17.83 -5.13 -29.73
N VAL A 626 -16.80 -5.77 -30.31
CA VAL A 626 -15.38 -5.47 -30.01
C VAL A 626 -14.99 -4.07 -30.49
N GLU A 627 -15.39 -3.69 -31.71
CA GLU A 627 -15.17 -2.34 -32.26
C GLU A 627 -15.84 -1.27 -31.37
N ARG A 628 -17.06 -1.52 -30.91
CA ARG A 628 -17.77 -0.66 -29.97
C ARG A 628 -17.02 -0.50 -28.65
N ILE A 629 -16.52 -1.59 -28.06
CA ILE A 629 -15.72 -1.53 -26.82
C ILE A 629 -14.50 -0.64 -27.05
N ILE A 630 -13.76 -0.79 -28.15
CA ILE A 630 -12.60 0.07 -28.44
C ILE A 630 -13.02 1.55 -28.59
N GLN A 631 -14.18 1.82 -29.21
CA GLN A 631 -14.75 3.16 -29.35
C GLN A 631 -15.18 3.79 -28.01
N GLN A 632 -15.55 2.98 -27.02
CA GLN A 632 -15.99 3.42 -25.70
C GLN A 632 -14.83 3.72 -24.73
N MET A 633 -13.58 3.47 -25.13
CA MET A 633 -12.42 3.78 -24.30
C MET A 633 -12.34 5.29 -24.05
N ASN A 634 -12.35 5.70 -22.78
CA ASN A 634 -12.33 7.10 -22.41
C ASN A 634 -10.97 7.74 -22.66
N ARG A 635 -10.95 9.07 -22.79
CA ARG A 635 -9.76 9.88 -23.09
C ARG A 635 -8.67 9.83 -22.01
N TYR A 636 -8.95 9.30 -20.81
CA TYR A 636 -7.94 9.03 -19.77
C TYR A 636 -7.30 7.64 -19.87
N GLY A 637 -7.77 6.78 -20.79
CA GLY A 637 -7.15 5.49 -21.11
C GLY A 637 -7.78 4.25 -20.47
N ALA A 638 -9.03 4.34 -20.03
CA ALA A 638 -9.76 3.22 -19.44
C ALA A 638 -11.28 3.26 -19.76
N TRP A 639 -12.00 2.22 -19.35
CA TRP A 639 -13.45 2.07 -19.56
C TRP A 639 -14.20 2.29 -18.26
N LEU A 640 -15.38 2.89 -18.36
CA LEU A 640 -16.28 3.15 -17.24
C LEU A 640 -17.71 3.10 -17.75
N ASP A 641 -18.51 2.16 -17.26
CA ASP A 641 -19.93 2.11 -17.61
C ASP A 641 -20.69 3.18 -16.81
N GLN A 642 -21.56 3.95 -17.48
CA GLN A 642 -22.36 5.00 -16.81
C GLN A 642 -23.35 4.47 -15.76
N LYS A 643 -23.61 3.15 -15.75
CA LYS A 643 -24.57 2.47 -14.86
C LYS A 643 -24.00 1.17 -14.24
N GLY A 644 -22.70 0.88 -14.43
CA GLY A 644 -22.12 -0.45 -14.20
C GLY A 644 -21.39 -0.65 -12.86
N GLU A 645 -21.26 0.37 -12.02
CA GLU A 645 -20.59 0.21 -10.72
C GLU A 645 -21.10 1.22 -9.68
N LEU A 646 -21.31 0.78 -8.43
CA LEU A 646 -21.80 1.64 -7.35
C LEU A 646 -20.79 2.72 -6.93
N PHE A 647 -19.50 2.51 -7.18
CA PHE A 647 -18.43 3.45 -6.82
C PHE A 647 -17.97 4.35 -7.98
N PHE A 648 -18.54 4.17 -9.19
CA PHE A 648 -18.17 4.95 -10.38
C PHE A 648 -16.65 4.95 -10.64
N THR A 649 -16.02 3.78 -10.60
CA THR A 649 -14.58 3.58 -10.85
C THR A 649 -14.35 2.72 -12.10
N PRO A 650 -13.26 2.94 -12.86
CA PRO A 650 -13.09 2.28 -14.16
C PRO A 650 -12.51 0.85 -14.10
N TYR A 651 -12.31 0.26 -12.91
CA TYR A 651 -11.47 -0.94 -12.77
C TYR A 651 -12.11 -2.24 -13.27
N LEU A 652 -13.44 -2.42 -13.12
CA LEU A 652 -14.11 -3.67 -13.50
C LEU A 652 -14.22 -3.82 -15.03
N GLU A 653 -14.70 -2.78 -15.69
CA GLU A 653 -14.86 -2.68 -17.14
C GLU A 653 -13.49 -2.76 -17.81
N THR A 654 -12.51 -2.01 -17.28
CA THR A 654 -11.15 -2.03 -17.81
C THR A 654 -10.51 -3.40 -17.66
N LYS A 655 -10.70 -4.09 -16.52
CA LYS A 655 -10.22 -5.46 -16.35
C LYS A 655 -10.73 -6.36 -17.47
N TRP A 656 -12.04 -6.42 -17.67
CA TRP A 656 -12.60 -7.36 -18.62
C TRP A 656 -12.32 -6.98 -20.08
N ALA A 657 -12.29 -5.68 -20.40
CA ALA A 657 -11.84 -5.19 -21.71
C ALA A 657 -10.38 -5.63 -21.99
N VAL A 658 -9.47 -5.49 -21.02
CA VAL A 658 -8.07 -5.93 -21.14
C VAL A 658 -7.96 -7.44 -21.30
N VAL A 659 -8.66 -8.22 -20.46
CA VAL A 659 -8.65 -9.70 -20.56
C VAL A 659 -9.14 -10.16 -21.93
N MET A 660 -10.22 -9.58 -22.44
CA MET A 660 -10.77 -9.91 -23.75
C MET A 660 -9.84 -9.48 -24.88
N LEU A 661 -9.45 -8.20 -24.95
CA LEU A 661 -8.66 -7.67 -26.06
C LEU A 661 -7.27 -8.31 -26.13
N SER A 662 -6.62 -8.56 -24.98
CA SER A 662 -5.31 -9.23 -24.98
C SER A 662 -5.40 -10.68 -25.46
N TYR A 663 -6.51 -11.38 -25.19
CA TYR A 663 -6.73 -12.75 -25.66
C TYR A 663 -7.03 -12.81 -27.17
N LEU A 664 -7.81 -11.85 -27.69
CA LEU A 664 -8.11 -11.76 -29.13
C LEU A 664 -6.91 -11.27 -29.95
N PHE A 665 -6.10 -10.38 -29.37
CA PHE A 665 -4.98 -9.73 -30.04
C PHE A 665 -3.68 -9.91 -29.24
N PRO A 666 -3.12 -11.13 -29.17
CA PRO A 666 -1.88 -11.38 -28.43
C PRO A 666 -0.66 -10.67 -29.07
N GLU A 667 0.39 -10.47 -28.28
CA GLU A 667 1.67 -9.92 -28.74
C GLU A 667 2.78 -10.97 -28.79
N THR A 668 3.71 -10.80 -29.72
CA THR A 668 4.97 -11.57 -29.73
C THR A 668 6.06 -10.74 -29.05
N LEU A 669 6.62 -11.29 -27.97
CA LEU A 669 7.69 -10.63 -27.24
C LEU A 669 8.99 -10.60 -28.04
N ALA A 670 9.44 -9.40 -28.42
CA ALA A 670 10.79 -9.23 -28.94
C ALA A 670 11.83 -9.56 -27.87
N ARG A 671 12.90 -10.25 -28.26
CA ARG A 671 14.07 -10.46 -27.40
C ARG A 671 14.75 -9.11 -27.22
N VAL A 672 14.84 -8.65 -25.98
CA VAL A 672 15.60 -7.43 -25.65
C VAL A 672 17.04 -7.87 -25.39
N GLU A 673 17.98 -7.33 -26.14
CA GLU A 673 19.40 -7.54 -25.88
C GLU A 673 19.78 -6.93 -24.55
N THR A 674 20.71 -7.56 -23.83
CA THR A 674 21.23 -7.04 -22.57
C THR A 674 22.20 -5.89 -22.87
N PRO A 675 21.86 -4.62 -22.55
CA PRO A 675 22.73 -3.50 -22.85
C PRO A 675 23.95 -3.50 -21.92
N ARG A 676 25.12 -3.15 -22.45
CA ARG A 676 26.34 -2.95 -21.65
C ARG A 676 26.20 -1.69 -20.79
N ALA A 677 26.83 -1.71 -19.61
CA ALA A 677 26.85 -0.55 -18.73
C ALA A 677 27.55 0.65 -19.42
N PRO A 678 26.90 1.81 -19.53
CA PRO A 678 27.51 3.01 -20.10
C PRO A 678 28.48 3.67 -19.11
N LYS A 679 29.32 4.59 -19.60
CA LYS A 679 30.33 5.28 -18.79
C LYS A 679 29.84 6.63 -18.27
N GLU A 680 28.97 7.28 -19.04
CA GLU A 680 28.41 8.59 -18.77
C GLU A 680 27.43 8.49 -17.58
N THR A 681 27.55 9.41 -16.61
CA THR A 681 26.79 9.33 -15.34
C THR A 681 25.29 9.23 -15.54
N MET A 682 24.69 10.08 -16.38
CA MET A 682 23.25 10.03 -16.63
C MET A 682 22.80 8.77 -17.36
N ALA A 683 23.55 8.33 -18.37
CA ALA A 683 23.26 7.08 -19.04
C ALA A 683 23.39 5.89 -18.09
N LEU A 684 24.33 5.94 -17.14
CA LEU A 684 24.52 4.91 -16.12
C LEU A 684 23.35 4.87 -15.13
N ILE A 685 22.85 6.03 -14.71
CA ILE A 685 21.65 6.13 -13.86
C ILE A 685 20.45 5.53 -14.58
N ASP A 686 20.20 5.90 -15.85
CA ASP A 686 19.09 5.37 -16.64
C ASP A 686 19.23 3.86 -16.91
N TRP A 687 20.45 3.39 -17.18
CA TRP A 687 20.74 1.97 -17.34
C TRP A 687 20.43 1.20 -16.06
N LEU A 688 20.89 1.69 -14.90
CA LEU A 688 20.62 1.09 -13.59
C LEU A 688 19.12 1.09 -13.26
N ASP A 689 18.42 2.20 -13.54
CA ASP A 689 16.99 2.33 -13.27
C ASP A 689 16.14 1.34 -14.06
N GLY A 690 16.53 1.05 -15.30
CA GLY A 690 15.88 0.11 -16.21
C GLY A 690 16.22 -1.37 -15.98
N LEU A 691 17.20 -1.70 -15.12
CA LEU A 691 17.51 -3.09 -14.79
C LEU A 691 16.37 -3.74 -14.01
N TRP A 692 16.00 -4.96 -14.41
CA TRP A 692 14.92 -5.70 -13.78
C TRP A 692 15.00 -7.20 -14.06
N GLY A 693 14.69 -8.02 -13.06
CA GLY A 693 14.75 -9.48 -13.14
C GLY A 693 16.18 -10.02 -13.34
N PRO A 694 16.34 -11.35 -13.45
CA PRO A 694 17.64 -11.99 -13.52
C PRO A 694 18.52 -11.46 -14.65
N GLN A 695 19.80 -11.17 -14.35
CA GLN A 695 20.77 -10.63 -15.29
C GLN A 695 21.98 -11.55 -15.46
N ALA A 696 22.69 -11.39 -16.58
CA ALA A 696 23.97 -12.06 -16.82
C ALA A 696 25.10 -11.51 -15.93
N ASP A 697 26.11 -12.34 -15.64
CA ASP A 697 27.19 -11.97 -14.71
C ASP A 697 27.95 -10.66 -15.04
N PRO A 698 28.22 -10.30 -16.32
CA PRO A 698 28.86 -9.02 -16.64
C PRO A 698 28.06 -7.78 -16.20
N VAL A 699 26.73 -7.86 -16.26
CA VAL A 699 25.83 -6.80 -15.77
C VAL A 699 25.96 -6.71 -14.25
N LEU A 700 25.88 -7.85 -13.57
CA LEU A 700 25.95 -7.93 -12.12
C LEU A 700 27.30 -7.43 -11.58
N GLY A 701 28.41 -7.74 -12.26
CA GLY A 701 29.73 -7.19 -11.94
C GLY A 701 29.82 -5.67 -12.14
N SER A 702 29.08 -5.12 -13.10
CA SER A 702 29.01 -3.66 -13.32
C SER A 702 28.19 -2.97 -12.24
N VAL A 703 27.03 -3.54 -11.86
CA VAL A 703 26.22 -3.05 -10.73
C VAL A 703 27.03 -3.07 -9.43
N SER A 704 27.77 -4.15 -9.17
CA SER A 704 28.60 -4.26 -7.95
C SER A 704 29.63 -3.15 -7.82
N ARG A 705 30.23 -2.68 -8.93
CA ARG A 705 31.17 -1.55 -8.90
C ARG A 705 30.47 -0.22 -8.64
N SER A 706 29.23 -0.07 -9.10
CA SER A 706 28.46 1.17 -8.95
C SER A 706 27.92 1.39 -7.52
N ILE A 707 27.80 0.35 -6.69
CA ILE A 707 27.34 0.45 -5.29
C ILE A 707 28.25 1.39 -4.47
N GLY A 708 29.56 1.42 -4.75
CA GLY A 708 30.52 2.28 -4.06
C GLY A 708 30.80 3.63 -4.72
N HIS A 709 29.99 4.05 -5.70
CA HIS A 709 30.24 5.24 -6.50
C HIS A 709 30.25 6.56 -5.69
N LEU A 710 31.00 7.58 -6.12
CA LEU A 710 31.07 8.85 -5.39
C LEU A 710 29.78 9.68 -5.49
N ASN A 711 29.12 9.64 -6.65
CA ASN A 711 27.80 10.26 -6.84
C ASN A 711 26.70 9.45 -6.12
N PRO A 712 25.92 10.06 -5.20
CA PRO A 712 24.89 9.37 -4.42
C PRO A 712 23.73 8.82 -5.26
N TYR A 713 23.35 9.46 -6.37
CA TYR A 713 22.30 8.94 -7.25
C TYR A 713 22.74 7.66 -7.97
N VAL A 714 24.01 7.56 -8.38
CA VAL A 714 24.56 6.32 -8.95
C VAL A 714 24.60 5.21 -7.90
N ARG A 715 25.07 5.48 -6.67
CA ARG A 715 25.06 4.47 -5.59
C ARG A 715 23.64 3.99 -5.31
N ARG A 716 22.71 4.92 -5.08
CA ARG A 716 21.31 4.64 -4.82
C ARG A 716 20.72 3.76 -5.92
N LYS A 717 20.85 4.17 -7.19
CA LYS A 717 20.32 3.40 -8.32
C LYS A 717 21.00 2.05 -8.51
N ALA A 718 22.28 1.92 -8.19
CA ALA A 718 22.96 0.63 -8.20
C ALA A 718 22.40 -0.31 -7.13
N ILE A 719 22.17 0.22 -5.93
CA ILE A 719 21.55 -0.50 -4.83
C ILE A 719 20.11 -0.91 -5.16
N GLU A 720 19.30 -0.01 -5.71
CA GLU A 720 17.94 -0.33 -6.18
C GLU A 720 17.95 -1.40 -7.27
N ALA A 721 18.86 -1.29 -8.24
CA ALA A 721 19.01 -2.28 -9.30
C ALA A 721 19.24 -3.67 -8.73
N VAL A 722 20.00 -3.82 -7.63
CA VAL A 722 20.15 -5.13 -6.96
C VAL A 722 18.79 -5.68 -6.53
N GLY A 723 17.98 -4.90 -5.82
CA GLY A 723 16.64 -5.35 -5.41
C GLY A 723 15.74 -5.66 -6.61
N LYS A 724 15.74 -4.83 -7.65
CA LYS A 724 14.95 -5.03 -8.89
C LYS A 724 15.39 -6.27 -9.70
N MET A 725 16.68 -6.61 -9.70
CA MET A 725 17.20 -7.79 -10.41
C MET A 725 16.86 -9.10 -9.71
N PHE A 726 16.77 -9.08 -8.38
CA PHE A 726 16.58 -10.29 -7.57
C PHE A 726 15.20 -10.41 -6.93
N CYS A 727 14.32 -9.40 -7.06
CA CYS A 727 12.99 -9.48 -6.48
C CYS A 727 12.22 -10.68 -7.08
N ASP A 728 11.82 -11.60 -6.20
CA ASP A 728 11.17 -12.87 -6.53
C ASP A 728 11.95 -13.75 -7.54
N ALA A 729 13.27 -13.60 -7.63
CA ALA A 729 14.09 -14.40 -8.54
C ALA A 729 14.04 -15.90 -8.18
N PRO A 730 13.98 -16.79 -9.19
CA PRO A 730 13.95 -18.24 -8.96
C PRO A 730 15.31 -18.75 -8.46
N ASP A 731 16.41 -18.23 -9.01
CA ASP A 731 17.77 -18.49 -8.54
C ASP A 731 18.27 -17.33 -7.68
N ALA A 732 18.60 -17.65 -6.43
CA ALA A 732 19.03 -16.70 -5.42
C ALA A 732 20.56 -16.64 -5.26
N GLU A 733 21.32 -17.59 -5.83
CA GLU A 733 22.77 -17.67 -5.62
C GLU A 733 23.53 -16.41 -6.05
N PRO A 734 23.26 -15.80 -7.23
CA PRO A 734 23.99 -14.61 -7.65
C PRO A 734 23.71 -13.37 -6.79
N ALA A 735 22.67 -13.40 -5.94
CA ALA A 735 22.33 -12.29 -5.04
C ALA A 735 23.29 -12.20 -3.84
N LYS A 736 23.88 -13.32 -3.40
CA LYS A 736 24.73 -13.40 -2.20
C LYS A 736 25.91 -12.42 -2.21
N ARG A 737 26.50 -12.14 -3.38
CA ARG A 737 27.62 -11.18 -3.50
C ARG A 737 27.26 -9.75 -3.11
N PHE A 738 25.97 -9.40 -3.10
CA PHE A 738 25.51 -8.05 -2.80
C PHE A 738 25.14 -7.85 -1.33
N VAL A 739 24.97 -8.91 -0.54
CA VAL A 739 24.52 -8.82 0.86
C VAL A 739 25.43 -7.91 1.68
N ARG A 740 26.73 -8.17 1.71
CA ARG A 740 27.68 -7.37 2.50
C ARG A 740 27.74 -5.89 2.06
N PRO A 741 27.87 -5.57 0.76
CA PRO A 741 27.76 -4.17 0.30
C PRO A 741 26.46 -3.48 0.71
N LEU A 742 25.33 -4.18 0.66
CA LEU A 742 24.04 -3.62 1.06
C LEU A 742 23.95 -3.38 2.57
N VAL A 743 24.43 -4.31 3.39
CA VAL A 743 24.47 -4.15 4.86
C VAL A 743 25.34 -2.96 5.25
N GLN A 744 26.47 -2.76 4.58
CA GLN A 744 27.30 -1.57 4.79
C GLN A 744 26.56 -0.27 4.40
N ALA A 745 25.74 -0.31 3.36
CA ALA A 745 24.96 0.84 2.90
C ALA A 745 23.77 1.18 3.82
N LEU A 746 23.40 0.33 4.79
CA LEU A 746 22.37 0.65 5.80
C LEU A 746 22.74 1.88 6.65
N SER A 747 24.03 2.19 6.76
CA SER A 747 24.55 3.36 7.48
C SER A 747 25.16 4.41 6.54
N ASP A 748 24.74 4.45 5.27
CA ASP A 748 25.20 5.49 4.33
C ASP A 748 24.80 6.89 4.83
N ASN A 749 25.67 7.87 4.63
CA ASN A 749 25.42 9.26 5.04
C ASN A 749 24.31 9.92 4.20
N ASP A 750 24.04 9.41 3.00
CA ASP A 750 22.91 9.82 2.18
C ASP A 750 21.67 8.99 2.53
N LYS A 751 20.64 9.69 3.04
CA LYS A 751 19.40 9.06 3.52
C LYS A 751 18.73 8.20 2.45
N ALA A 752 18.61 8.70 1.23
CA ALA A 752 18.00 7.97 0.13
C ALA A 752 18.77 6.67 -0.21
N THR A 753 20.11 6.71 -0.16
CA THR A 753 20.95 5.53 -0.34
C THR A 753 20.70 4.48 0.77
N SER A 754 20.61 4.90 2.04
CA SER A 754 20.33 3.98 3.15
C SER A 754 18.94 3.33 3.06
N LEU A 755 17.93 4.10 2.63
CA LEU A 755 16.56 3.59 2.42
C LEU A 755 16.53 2.57 1.26
N ALA A 756 17.23 2.86 0.17
CA ALA A 756 17.37 1.92 -0.95
C ALA A 756 18.06 0.62 -0.50
N ALA A 757 19.05 0.69 0.38
CA ALA A 757 19.73 -0.48 0.91
C ALA A 757 18.80 -1.37 1.74
N ALA A 758 17.99 -0.78 2.61
CA ALA A 758 16.98 -1.51 3.39
C ALA A 758 15.92 -2.15 2.48
N TRP A 759 15.43 -1.42 1.47
CA TRP A 759 14.48 -1.95 0.48
C TRP A 759 15.08 -3.14 -0.30
N SER A 760 16.30 -3.01 -0.80
CA SER A 760 16.97 -4.08 -1.57
C SER A 760 17.29 -5.30 -0.69
N LEU A 761 17.74 -5.11 0.55
CA LEU A 761 17.92 -6.21 1.50
C LEU A 761 16.60 -6.93 1.78
N ARG A 762 15.48 -6.22 1.88
CA ARG A 762 14.16 -6.86 2.02
C ARG A 762 13.83 -7.73 0.81
N GLN A 763 14.09 -7.26 -0.42
CA GLN A 763 13.85 -8.07 -1.62
C GLN A 763 14.69 -9.35 -1.61
N LEU A 764 15.96 -9.25 -1.20
CA LEU A 764 16.86 -10.40 -1.06
C LEU A 764 16.42 -11.35 0.07
N ALA A 765 16.03 -10.80 1.21
CA ALA A 765 15.55 -11.56 2.35
C ALA A 765 14.27 -12.34 1.98
N ASN A 766 13.35 -11.74 1.22
CA ASN A 766 12.14 -12.41 0.76
C ASN A 766 12.41 -13.64 -0.13
N ILE A 767 13.58 -13.73 -0.76
CA ILE A 767 14.01 -14.93 -1.50
C ILE A 767 14.95 -15.85 -0.68
N GLY A 768 15.18 -15.54 0.59
CA GLY A 768 15.98 -16.32 1.53
C GLY A 768 17.46 -15.94 1.60
N VAL A 769 17.85 -14.75 1.15
CA VAL A 769 19.25 -14.30 1.08
C VAL A 769 19.54 -13.19 2.10
N GLY A 770 20.65 -13.33 2.84
CA GLY A 770 21.18 -12.29 3.74
C GLY A 770 20.57 -12.23 5.14
N LEU A 771 19.80 -13.24 5.56
CA LEU A 771 19.15 -13.28 6.88
C LEU A 771 20.16 -13.20 8.05
N PRO A 772 21.27 -13.97 8.06
CA PRO A 772 22.24 -13.89 9.17
C PRO A 772 22.89 -12.51 9.28
N GLU A 773 23.18 -11.86 8.15
CA GLU A 773 23.79 -10.53 8.15
C GLU A 773 22.79 -9.44 8.59
N ILE A 774 21.51 -9.58 8.25
CA ILE A 774 20.45 -8.70 8.75
C ILE A 774 20.29 -8.87 10.27
N GLU A 775 20.25 -10.11 10.77
CA GLU A 775 20.17 -10.39 12.21
C GLU A 775 21.38 -9.81 12.98
N ALA A 776 22.59 -9.94 12.42
CA ALA A 776 23.79 -9.33 12.97
C ALA A 776 23.69 -7.79 13.00
N ALA A 777 23.18 -7.17 11.94
CA ALA A 777 22.98 -5.72 11.86
C ALA A 777 21.94 -5.21 12.87
N LEU A 778 20.86 -5.97 13.12
CA LEU A 778 19.88 -5.68 14.18
C LEU A 778 20.48 -5.71 15.59
N SER A 779 21.61 -6.41 15.76
CA SER A 779 22.35 -6.50 17.02
C SER A 779 23.60 -5.62 17.07
N SER A 780 23.79 -4.74 16.07
CA SER A 780 24.97 -3.88 15.98
C SER A 780 25.05 -2.91 17.16
N LYS A 781 26.29 -2.55 17.55
CA LYS A 781 26.53 -1.47 18.52
C LYS A 781 26.18 -0.09 17.94
N SER A 782 26.21 0.05 16.62
CA SER A 782 25.83 1.29 15.92
C SER A 782 24.32 1.44 15.88
N ALA A 783 23.80 2.51 16.47
CA ALA A 783 22.37 2.82 16.41
C ALA A 783 21.91 3.08 14.96
N VAL A 784 22.74 3.71 14.14
CA VAL A 784 22.46 3.95 12.71
C VAL A 784 22.28 2.64 11.95
N GLU A 785 23.15 1.66 12.21
CA GLU A 785 23.07 0.35 11.57
C GLU A 785 21.82 -0.41 12.02
N ARG A 786 21.49 -0.39 13.33
CA ARG A 786 20.25 -0.99 13.84
C ARG A 786 19.01 -0.34 13.24
N ARG A 787 18.98 1.00 13.09
CA ARG A 787 17.88 1.72 12.41
C ARG A 787 17.71 1.26 10.97
N GLY A 788 18.80 1.19 10.20
CA GLY A 788 18.76 0.72 8.82
C GLY A 788 18.34 -0.76 8.71
N ALA A 789 18.79 -1.61 9.63
CA ALA A 789 18.42 -3.02 9.66
C ALA A 789 16.93 -3.23 10.03
N ALA A 790 16.43 -2.50 11.04
CA ALA A 790 15.02 -2.57 11.43
C ALA A 790 14.09 -2.13 10.29
N ARG A 791 14.52 -1.15 9.49
CA ARG A 791 13.79 -0.66 8.31
C ARG A 791 13.52 -1.73 7.25
N VAL A 792 14.34 -2.79 7.17
CA VAL A 792 14.08 -3.95 6.29
C VAL A 792 12.69 -4.54 6.53
N PHE A 793 12.22 -4.52 7.78
CA PHE A 793 10.95 -5.12 8.22
C PHE A 793 9.80 -4.12 8.35
N GLN A 794 9.96 -2.90 7.84
CA GLN A 794 8.91 -1.91 8.02
C GLN A 794 7.67 -2.20 7.15
N ARG A 795 7.84 -2.84 5.98
CA ARG A 795 6.75 -3.23 5.06
C ARG A 795 7.06 -4.53 4.34
N PHE A 796 6.03 -5.28 3.95
CA PHE A 796 6.08 -6.42 3.00
C PHE A 796 7.19 -7.46 3.18
N PHE A 797 7.50 -7.80 4.43
CA PHE A 797 8.41 -8.91 4.79
C PHE A 797 7.69 -10.27 4.84
N TYR A 798 6.69 -10.50 3.97
CA TYR A 798 5.73 -11.61 4.07
C TYR A 798 6.38 -13.01 4.06
N ARG A 799 7.58 -13.16 3.49
CA ARG A 799 8.37 -14.41 3.46
C ARG A 799 9.25 -14.62 4.69
N LEU A 800 9.41 -13.60 5.52
CA LEU A 800 10.27 -13.64 6.69
C LEU A 800 9.53 -14.06 7.95
N THR A 801 8.21 -14.25 7.86
CA THR A 801 7.31 -14.45 9.00
C THR A 801 7.57 -15.74 9.78
N ASP A 802 8.27 -16.71 9.18
CA ASP A 802 8.70 -17.95 9.81
C ASP A 802 10.08 -17.83 10.53
N GLN A 803 10.77 -16.70 10.42
CA GLN A 803 12.08 -16.44 11.05
C GLN A 803 11.90 -16.05 12.53
N LYS A 804 11.70 -17.05 13.40
CA LYS A 804 11.36 -16.84 14.81
C LYS A 804 12.44 -16.06 15.57
N GLU A 805 13.71 -16.35 15.30
CA GLU A 805 14.86 -15.74 15.96
C GLU A 805 14.91 -14.23 15.72
N ILE A 806 14.61 -13.81 14.47
CA ILE A 806 14.52 -12.40 14.10
C ILE A 806 13.31 -11.74 14.81
N ALA A 807 12.17 -12.42 14.85
CA ALA A 807 10.98 -11.92 15.55
C ALA A 807 11.22 -11.73 17.06
N GLU A 808 11.93 -12.67 17.69
CA GLU A 808 12.35 -12.56 19.09
C GLU A 808 13.36 -11.43 19.30
N GLN A 809 14.26 -11.19 18.33
CA GLN A 809 15.15 -10.04 18.37
C GLN A 809 14.35 -8.73 18.36
N PHE A 810 13.29 -8.61 17.54
CA PHE A 810 12.40 -7.44 17.58
C PHE A 810 11.68 -7.28 18.93
N CYS A 811 11.32 -8.38 19.59
CA CYS A 811 10.75 -8.32 20.95
C CYS A 811 11.73 -7.70 21.95
N LYS A 812 13.04 -7.89 21.77
CA LYS A 812 14.10 -7.24 22.57
C LYS A 812 14.32 -5.78 22.15
N LEU A 813 14.27 -5.49 20.85
CA LEU A 813 14.45 -4.13 20.31
C LEU A 813 13.33 -3.17 20.69
N ALA A 814 12.15 -3.66 21.12
CA ALA A 814 11.13 -2.84 21.78
C ALA A 814 11.66 -2.14 23.05
N ASP A 815 12.77 -2.62 23.61
CA ASP A 815 13.46 -2.06 24.77
C ASP A 815 14.80 -1.38 24.41
N ASP A 816 15.10 -1.14 23.12
CA ASP A 816 16.36 -0.54 22.65
C ASP A 816 16.57 0.88 23.21
N PRO A 817 17.81 1.33 23.52
CA PRO A 817 18.04 2.69 23.99
C PRO A 817 17.77 3.79 22.94
N ASP A 818 17.75 3.44 21.64
CA ASP A 818 17.43 4.37 20.56
C ASP A 818 15.90 4.37 20.28
N PRO A 819 15.20 5.50 20.44
CA PRO A 819 13.75 5.55 20.24
C PRO A 819 13.29 5.23 18.81
N MET A 820 14.09 5.50 17.77
CA MET A 820 13.74 5.11 16.40
C MET A 820 13.77 3.59 16.22
N VAL A 821 14.69 2.91 16.90
CA VAL A 821 14.75 1.44 16.88
C VAL A 821 13.55 0.86 17.62
N GLN A 822 13.16 1.45 18.76
CA GLN A 822 11.93 1.07 19.47
C GLN A 822 10.69 1.24 18.59
N ILE A 823 10.54 2.39 17.92
CA ILE A 823 9.41 2.67 17.02
C ILE A 823 9.38 1.66 15.87
N ALA A 824 10.51 1.43 15.19
CA ALA A 824 10.59 0.45 14.11
C ALA A 824 10.27 -0.98 14.61
N ALA A 825 10.71 -1.34 15.82
CA ALA A 825 10.41 -2.63 16.42
C ALA A 825 8.91 -2.78 16.72
N LEU A 826 8.27 -1.79 17.33
CA LEU A 826 6.82 -1.80 17.59
C LEU A 826 6.03 -1.90 16.28
N GLN A 827 6.43 -1.13 15.26
CA GLN A 827 5.90 -1.20 13.91
C GLN A 827 6.00 -2.61 13.30
N THR A 828 7.15 -3.26 13.45
CA THR A 828 7.35 -4.62 12.94
C THR A 828 6.57 -5.66 13.73
N LEU A 829 6.52 -5.56 15.07
CA LEU A 829 5.91 -6.55 15.95
C LEU A 829 4.42 -6.73 15.69
N TRP A 830 3.64 -5.63 15.61
CA TRP A 830 2.20 -5.77 15.36
C TRP A 830 1.92 -6.38 13.98
N ARG A 831 2.73 -6.08 12.96
CA ARG A 831 2.62 -6.67 11.61
C ARG A 831 2.92 -8.16 11.63
N TRP A 832 3.95 -8.56 12.37
CA TRP A 832 4.35 -9.95 12.49
C TRP A 832 3.33 -10.78 13.27
N TRP A 833 2.72 -10.17 14.28
CA TRP A 833 1.70 -10.77 15.12
C TRP A 833 0.50 -11.31 14.30
N TYR A 834 0.10 -10.59 13.25
CA TYR A 834 -0.93 -11.06 12.32
C TYR A 834 -0.50 -12.24 11.45
N ARG A 835 0.79 -12.39 11.17
CA ARG A 835 1.30 -13.26 10.10
C ARG A 835 1.83 -14.60 10.60
N THR A 836 2.22 -14.68 11.87
CA THR A 836 2.68 -15.95 12.44
C THR A 836 1.51 -16.81 12.89
N SER A 837 1.61 -18.13 12.74
CA SER A 837 0.68 -19.12 13.31
C SER A 837 1.13 -19.59 14.70
N ASP A 838 2.33 -19.20 15.15
CA ASP A 838 2.89 -19.59 16.44
C ASP A 838 2.28 -18.77 17.58
N VAL A 839 1.41 -19.40 18.36
CA VAL A 839 0.70 -18.77 19.49
C VAL A 839 1.66 -18.29 20.59
N ALA A 840 2.74 -19.02 20.85
CA ALA A 840 3.71 -18.62 21.88
C ALA A 840 4.47 -17.37 21.43
N LEU A 841 4.89 -17.34 20.16
CA LEU A 841 5.53 -16.16 19.58
C LEU A 841 4.58 -14.96 19.54
N LYS A 842 3.31 -15.14 19.14
CA LYS A 842 2.29 -14.08 19.22
C LYS A 842 2.20 -13.49 20.62
N ARG A 843 2.16 -14.34 21.65
CA ARG A 843 2.12 -13.89 23.04
C ARG A 843 3.38 -13.11 23.43
N ASN A 844 4.56 -13.57 23.02
CA ASN A 844 5.81 -12.85 23.30
C ASN A 844 5.80 -11.44 22.68
N MET A 845 5.28 -11.28 21.46
CA MET A 845 5.11 -9.98 20.80
C MET A 845 4.11 -9.10 21.54
N GLN A 846 2.95 -9.64 21.94
CA GLN A 846 1.94 -8.92 22.75
C GLN A 846 2.56 -8.35 24.03
N GLN A 847 3.29 -9.19 24.75
CA GLN A 847 3.94 -8.79 26.00
C GLN A 847 5.05 -7.75 25.76
N ALA A 848 5.81 -7.85 24.67
CA ALA A 848 6.80 -6.84 24.32
C ALA A 848 6.17 -5.47 24.05
N ILE A 849 5.05 -5.44 23.31
CA ILE A 849 4.29 -4.22 23.04
C ILE A 849 3.77 -3.62 24.36
N VAL A 850 3.12 -4.42 25.22
CA VAL A 850 2.55 -3.91 26.49
C VAL A 850 3.62 -3.41 27.45
N ARG A 851 4.76 -4.10 27.58
CA ARG A 851 5.88 -3.67 28.44
C ARG A 851 6.45 -2.30 28.04
N ALA A 852 6.37 -1.93 26.76
CA ALA A 852 6.84 -0.64 26.27
C ALA A 852 5.90 0.54 26.63
N SER A 853 4.76 0.32 27.28
CA SER A 853 3.79 1.39 27.61
C SER A 853 4.30 2.44 28.61
N SER A 854 5.32 2.10 29.41
CA SER A 854 5.92 2.97 30.44
C SER A 854 7.02 3.92 29.94
N ARG A 855 7.25 4.01 28.62
CA ARG A 855 8.40 4.73 28.05
C ARG A 855 8.28 6.25 28.26
N SER A 856 9.41 6.92 28.47
CA SER A 856 9.42 8.38 28.68
C SER A 856 9.21 9.17 27.39
N GLU A 857 9.73 8.67 26.26
CA GLU A 857 9.63 9.33 24.96
C GLU A 857 8.18 9.25 24.44
N PRO A 858 7.48 10.38 24.28
CA PRO A 858 6.07 10.36 23.90
C PRO A 858 5.79 9.74 22.53
N LEU A 859 6.71 9.86 21.56
CA LEU A 859 6.51 9.24 20.24
C LEU A 859 6.55 7.71 20.32
N VAL A 860 7.37 7.15 21.20
CA VAL A 860 7.38 5.69 21.46
C VAL A 860 6.06 5.26 22.09
N ARG A 861 5.55 6.00 23.10
CA ARG A 861 4.25 5.72 23.72
C ARG A 861 3.10 5.77 22.70
N LEU A 862 3.12 6.71 21.75
CA LEU A 862 2.16 6.76 20.64
C LEU A 862 2.20 5.49 19.78
N ASN A 863 3.40 5.02 19.41
CA ASN A 863 3.55 3.79 18.63
C ASN A 863 3.16 2.53 19.42
N VAL A 864 3.32 2.52 20.75
CA VAL A 864 2.78 1.45 21.60
C VAL A 864 1.27 1.44 21.57
N ALA A 865 0.61 2.58 21.82
CA ALA A 865 -0.85 2.67 21.79
C ALA A 865 -1.42 2.27 20.44
N GLN A 866 -0.79 2.69 19.34
CA GLN A 866 -1.22 2.31 18.00
C GLN A 866 -0.93 0.83 17.70
N ALA A 867 0.16 0.25 18.23
CA ALA A 867 0.42 -1.19 18.07
C ALA A 867 -0.62 -2.03 18.84
N VAL A 868 -0.99 -1.59 20.05
CA VAL A 868 -2.09 -2.19 20.82
C VAL A 868 -3.41 -2.06 20.07
N HIS A 869 -3.71 -0.88 19.51
CA HIS A 869 -4.89 -0.69 18.67
C HIS A 869 -4.90 -1.69 17.49
N ASN A 870 -3.79 -1.77 16.75
CA ASN A 870 -3.67 -2.64 15.59
C ASN A 870 -3.91 -4.10 15.92
N ILE A 871 -3.39 -4.64 17.04
CA ILE A 871 -3.61 -6.06 17.40
C ILE A 871 -5.00 -6.33 18.01
N LEU A 872 -5.74 -5.29 18.39
CA LEU A 872 -7.14 -5.39 18.83
C LEU A 872 -8.12 -5.31 17.65
N ASP A 873 -7.74 -4.63 16.57
CA ASP A 873 -8.56 -4.38 15.38
C ASP A 873 -8.47 -5.53 14.34
N GLU A 874 -8.95 -6.72 14.69
CA GLU A 874 -8.84 -7.92 13.84
C GLU A 874 -10.06 -8.22 12.93
N ASN A 875 -10.86 -7.21 12.53
CA ASN A 875 -12.13 -7.44 11.80
C ASN A 875 -13.07 -8.44 12.53
N THR A 876 -13.19 -8.30 13.84
CA THR A 876 -13.83 -9.31 14.69
C THR A 876 -15.31 -9.52 14.33
N VAL A 877 -16.04 -8.52 13.85
CA VAL A 877 -17.42 -8.70 13.36
C VAL A 877 -17.42 -9.59 12.11
N GLN A 878 -16.51 -9.34 11.16
CA GLN A 878 -16.39 -10.14 9.94
C GLN A 878 -16.08 -11.60 10.23
N PHE A 879 -15.21 -11.86 11.21
CA PHE A 879 -14.94 -13.22 11.68
C PHE A 879 -16.23 -13.92 12.13
N HIS A 880 -17.00 -13.29 13.03
CA HIS A 880 -18.19 -13.91 13.61
C HIS A 880 -19.37 -14.00 12.64
N ASP A 881 -19.65 -12.96 11.87
CA ASP A 881 -20.86 -12.84 11.07
C ASP A 881 -20.70 -13.37 9.63
N ASN A 882 -19.49 -13.23 9.04
CA ASN A 882 -19.25 -13.59 7.65
C ASN A 882 -18.37 -14.84 7.49
N TRP A 883 -17.25 -14.93 8.20
CA TRP A 883 -16.28 -16.03 7.97
C TRP A 883 -16.75 -17.35 8.57
N LEU A 884 -17.21 -17.35 9.83
CA LEU A 884 -17.79 -18.57 10.43
C LEU A 884 -19.07 -19.03 9.72
N ARG A 885 -19.81 -18.12 9.07
CA ARG A 885 -21.03 -18.44 8.33
C ARG A 885 -20.77 -19.39 7.17
N VAL A 886 -19.76 -19.09 6.35
CA VAL A 886 -19.48 -19.82 5.11
C VAL A 886 -18.89 -21.22 5.32
N ILE A 887 -18.21 -21.43 6.45
CA ILE A 887 -17.68 -22.75 6.85
C ILE A 887 -18.80 -23.79 6.88
N ALA A 888 -18.55 -24.97 6.33
CA ALA A 888 -19.61 -25.97 6.14
C ALA A 888 -19.96 -26.74 7.42
N ARG A 889 -18.96 -27.20 8.18
CA ARG A 889 -19.19 -28.02 9.39
C ARG A 889 -19.29 -27.15 10.64
N GLN A 890 -20.21 -27.50 11.54
CA GLN A 890 -20.34 -26.82 12.82
C GLN A 890 -19.12 -27.04 13.72
N GLU A 891 -18.48 -28.21 13.65
CA GLU A 891 -17.26 -28.54 14.38
C GLU A 891 -16.10 -27.59 14.01
N ASP A 892 -15.86 -27.38 12.72
CA ASP A 892 -14.81 -26.49 12.22
C ASP A 892 -15.04 -25.03 12.66
N LYS A 893 -16.31 -24.59 12.74
CA LYS A 893 -16.68 -23.27 13.29
C LYS A 893 -16.35 -23.15 14.76
N GLU A 894 -16.65 -24.20 15.53
CA GLU A 894 -16.40 -24.19 16.97
C GLU A 894 -14.90 -24.20 17.27
N ILE A 895 -14.11 -24.98 16.51
CA ILE A 895 -12.64 -24.97 16.59
C ILE A 895 -12.11 -23.55 16.36
N ALA A 896 -12.54 -22.90 15.26
CA ALA A 896 -12.10 -21.55 14.93
C ALA A 896 -12.50 -20.53 16.01
N ARG A 897 -13.75 -20.60 16.49
CA ARG A 897 -14.27 -19.76 17.57
C ARG A 897 -13.44 -19.93 18.84
N GLN A 898 -13.28 -21.16 19.34
CA GLN A 898 -12.55 -21.42 20.58
C GLN A 898 -11.08 -21.01 20.49
N ALA A 899 -10.43 -21.22 19.33
CA ALA A 899 -9.07 -20.79 19.11
C ALA A 899 -8.94 -19.25 19.16
N ARG A 900 -9.88 -18.50 18.56
CA ARG A 900 -9.92 -17.02 18.64
C ARG A 900 -10.09 -16.54 20.08
N LEU A 901 -11.05 -17.09 20.81
CA LEU A 901 -11.32 -16.69 22.20
C LEU A 901 -10.11 -17.00 23.10
N THR A 902 -9.57 -18.21 23.01
CA THR A 902 -8.52 -18.70 23.93
C THR A 902 -7.14 -18.14 23.62
N ASN A 903 -6.73 -18.13 22.34
CA ASN A 903 -5.36 -17.79 21.96
C ASN A 903 -5.16 -16.32 21.62
N VAL A 904 -6.25 -15.54 21.56
CA VAL A 904 -6.18 -14.12 21.21
C VAL A 904 -6.90 -13.25 22.23
N GLU A 905 -8.21 -13.41 22.41
CA GLU A 905 -8.96 -12.49 23.28
C GLU A 905 -8.53 -12.59 24.75
N ARG A 906 -8.49 -13.81 25.29
CA ARG A 906 -8.12 -14.03 26.70
C ARG A 906 -6.68 -13.61 26.98
N THR A 907 -5.73 -13.91 26.09
CA THR A 907 -4.33 -13.53 26.30
C THR A 907 -4.13 -12.03 26.20
N LEU A 908 -4.75 -11.36 25.21
CA LEU A 908 -4.72 -9.89 25.10
C LEU A 908 -5.33 -9.22 26.32
N ALA A 909 -6.49 -9.70 26.80
CA ALA A 909 -7.14 -9.14 27.98
C ALA A 909 -6.25 -9.29 29.23
N LEU A 910 -5.59 -10.44 29.41
CA LEU A 910 -4.67 -10.67 30.53
C LEU A 910 -3.45 -9.74 30.49
N ASP A 911 -2.79 -9.64 29.34
CA ASP A 911 -1.59 -8.81 29.20
C ASP A 911 -1.95 -7.31 29.35
N LEU A 912 -3.07 -6.86 28.77
CA LEU A 912 -3.57 -5.49 28.95
C LEU A 912 -3.97 -5.19 30.40
N ALA A 913 -4.70 -6.10 31.05
CA ALA A 913 -5.05 -5.96 32.47
C ALA A 913 -3.81 -5.90 33.36
N SER A 914 -2.78 -6.68 33.05
CA SER A 914 -1.49 -6.61 33.76
C SER A 914 -0.82 -5.26 33.59
N GLY A 915 -0.82 -4.69 32.38
CA GLY A 915 -0.26 -3.36 32.12
C GLY A 915 -1.05 -2.23 32.80
N LEU A 916 -2.38 -2.34 32.82
CA LEU A 916 -3.29 -1.39 33.49
C LEU A 916 -3.33 -1.52 35.02
N GLY A 917 -2.91 -2.67 35.56
CA GLY A 917 -2.82 -2.89 37.01
C GLY A 917 -1.50 -2.41 37.62
N ALA A 918 -0.49 -2.09 36.81
CA ALA A 918 0.78 -1.54 37.28
C ALA A 918 0.58 -0.11 37.82
N ASN A 919 1.25 0.29 38.90
CA ASN A 919 1.14 1.66 39.41
C ASN A 919 1.98 2.64 38.57
N ASP A 920 1.62 2.81 37.30
CA ASP A 920 2.32 3.63 36.33
C ASP A 920 1.34 4.47 35.50
N ALA A 921 1.33 5.78 35.77
CA ALA A 921 0.46 6.71 35.07
C ALA A 921 0.72 6.79 33.56
N SER A 922 1.98 6.65 33.13
CA SER A 922 2.34 6.65 31.71
C SER A 922 1.81 5.41 31.01
N ALA A 923 1.88 4.25 31.66
CA ALA A 923 1.32 3.02 31.12
C ALA A 923 -0.21 3.08 31.02
N HIS A 924 -0.89 3.59 32.06
CA HIS A 924 -2.35 3.79 32.06
C HIS A 924 -2.80 4.67 30.90
N GLU A 925 -2.17 5.84 30.74
CA GLU A 925 -2.46 6.77 29.65
C GLU A 925 -2.22 6.11 28.28
N THR A 926 -1.07 5.44 28.11
CA THR A 926 -0.69 4.81 26.84
C THR A 926 -1.64 3.69 26.42
N LEU A 927 -1.95 2.75 27.33
CA LEU A 927 -2.78 1.58 27.03
C LEU A 927 -4.24 1.96 26.83
N THR A 928 -4.77 2.91 27.62
CA THR A 928 -6.15 3.40 27.41
C THR A 928 -6.28 4.24 26.14
N MET A 929 -5.20 4.86 25.68
CA MET A 929 -5.19 5.58 24.40
C MET A 929 -5.45 4.67 23.20
N ALA A 930 -5.10 3.38 23.24
CA ALA A 930 -5.39 2.45 22.14
C ALA A 930 -6.91 2.33 21.82
N PHE A 931 -7.77 2.66 22.79
CA PHE A 931 -9.23 2.62 22.66
C PHE A 931 -9.84 3.96 22.21
N THR A 932 -9.03 5.01 21.96
CA THR A 932 -9.54 6.36 21.64
C THR A 932 -9.93 6.56 20.19
N TYR A 933 -9.48 5.69 19.28
CA TYR A 933 -9.77 5.69 17.84
C TYR A 933 -11.28 5.82 17.53
N HIS A 934 -12.09 5.33 18.46
CA HIS A 934 -13.48 5.00 18.25
C HIS A 934 -14.45 6.20 18.16
N PHE A 935 -14.07 7.40 18.64
CA PHE A 935 -14.98 8.56 18.65
C PHE A 935 -14.86 9.48 17.43
N LEU A 936 -13.91 9.24 16.52
CA LEU A 936 -13.52 10.21 15.48
C LEU A 936 -13.46 9.60 14.05
N ARG A 937 -14.03 8.41 13.82
CA ARG A 937 -14.03 7.78 12.49
C ARG A 937 -14.80 8.62 11.47
N GLY A 938 -14.14 8.89 10.34
CA GLY A 938 -14.74 9.22 9.04
C GLY A 938 -14.49 8.08 8.05
N GLY A 939 -15.02 6.89 8.37
CA GLY A 939 -15.04 5.66 7.56
C GLY A 939 -13.95 5.49 6.49
N VAL A 940 -12.95 4.64 6.74
CA VAL A 940 -12.17 4.07 5.64
C VAL A 940 -12.87 2.80 5.18
N GLY A 941 -13.40 2.82 3.96
CA GLY A 941 -14.17 1.71 3.40
C GLY A 941 -15.43 1.35 4.19
N ASN A 942 -15.80 0.06 4.15
CA ASN A 942 -16.96 -0.50 4.85
C ASN A 942 -16.64 -0.92 6.29
N ASP A 943 -15.52 -0.46 6.87
CA ASP A 943 -15.17 -0.79 8.24
C ASP A 943 -15.95 0.09 9.23
N TYR A 944 -16.84 -0.54 10.00
CA TYR A 944 -17.55 0.10 11.11
C TYR A 944 -17.40 -0.71 12.41
N ASP A 945 -16.40 -1.61 12.47
CA ASP A 945 -16.24 -2.52 13.59
C ASP A 945 -15.80 -1.80 14.87
N PHE A 946 -16.48 -2.12 15.97
CA PHE A 946 -16.12 -1.68 17.31
C PHE A 946 -15.04 -2.62 17.84
N LEU A 947 -13.94 -2.07 18.40
CA LEU A 947 -13.06 -2.87 19.25
C LEU A 947 -13.91 -3.54 20.31
N THR A 948 -13.93 -4.87 20.32
CA THR A 948 -14.85 -5.66 21.15
C THR A 948 -14.19 -6.97 21.55
N PHE A 949 -14.17 -7.26 22.84
CA PHE A 949 -13.94 -8.60 23.36
C PHE A 949 -15.28 -9.35 23.35
N TYR A 950 -15.44 -10.35 22.48
CA TYR A 950 -16.66 -11.17 22.43
C TYR A 950 -16.67 -12.27 23.51
N ASP A 951 -15.50 -12.69 23.98
CA ASP A 951 -15.37 -13.60 25.13
C ASP A 951 -15.75 -12.88 26.44
N PRO A 952 -16.82 -13.29 27.15
CA PRO A 952 -17.23 -12.62 28.38
C PRO A 952 -16.19 -12.69 29.50
N GLU A 953 -15.34 -13.72 29.52
CA GLU A 953 -14.25 -13.87 30.50
C GLU A 953 -13.11 -12.88 30.23
N ALA A 954 -12.65 -12.78 28.98
CA ALA A 954 -11.69 -11.76 28.56
C ALA A 954 -12.22 -10.33 28.84
N ALA A 955 -13.48 -10.07 28.47
CA ALA A 955 -14.11 -8.78 28.73
C ALA A 955 -14.18 -8.45 30.23
N ARG A 956 -14.53 -9.43 31.09
CA ARG A 956 -14.57 -9.24 32.54
C ARG A 956 -13.20 -8.97 33.13
N THR A 957 -12.18 -9.68 32.66
CA THR A 957 -10.78 -9.49 33.08
C THR A 957 -10.33 -8.05 32.86
N LEU A 958 -10.58 -7.51 31.66
CA LEU A 958 -10.23 -6.14 31.33
C LEU A 958 -11.14 -5.11 32.04
N ALA A 959 -12.44 -5.41 32.20
CA ALA A 959 -13.37 -4.55 32.92
C ALA A 959 -12.94 -4.31 34.38
N GLU A 960 -12.49 -5.35 35.10
CA GLU A 960 -11.99 -5.21 36.47
C GLU A 960 -10.71 -4.35 36.54
N ALA A 961 -9.83 -4.42 35.54
CA ALA A 961 -8.64 -3.56 35.46
C ALA A 961 -8.97 -2.09 35.17
N LEU A 962 -10.11 -1.80 34.52
CA LEU A 962 -10.55 -0.43 34.22
C LEU A 962 -11.22 0.28 35.41
N LEU A 963 -11.83 -0.47 36.35
CA LEU A 963 -12.58 0.12 37.46
C LEU A 963 -11.75 1.10 38.32
N PRO A 964 -10.50 0.78 38.74
CA PRO A 964 -9.68 1.73 39.49
C PRO A 964 -9.34 3.00 38.70
N LEU A 965 -9.18 2.89 37.37
CA LEU A 965 -8.85 4.02 36.52
C LEU A 965 -10.02 4.98 36.34
N LEU A 966 -11.27 4.47 36.38
CA LEU A 966 -12.45 5.32 36.40
C LEU A 966 -12.49 6.21 37.65
N ASP A 967 -11.93 5.78 38.79
CA ASP A 967 -11.83 6.55 40.03
C ASP A 967 -10.48 7.29 40.18
N SER A 968 -9.63 7.26 39.16
CA SER A 968 -8.31 7.89 39.20
C SER A 968 -8.40 9.40 39.46
N PRO A 969 -7.48 10.01 40.22
CA PRO A 969 -7.41 11.46 40.33
C PRO A 969 -7.09 12.14 38.98
N SER A 970 -6.46 11.43 38.04
CA SER A 970 -6.14 11.93 36.71
C SER A 970 -7.37 11.93 35.79
N ALA A 971 -7.79 13.10 35.33
CA ALA A 971 -8.88 13.23 34.35
C ALA A 971 -8.57 12.49 33.04
N THR A 972 -7.31 12.52 32.58
CA THR A 972 -6.86 11.76 31.40
C THR A 972 -7.07 10.26 31.57
N ALA A 973 -6.73 9.72 32.74
CA ALA A 973 -6.93 8.29 33.03
C ALA A 973 -8.42 7.94 33.08
N ARG A 974 -9.26 8.77 33.74
CA ARG A 974 -10.72 8.56 33.76
C ARG A 974 -11.33 8.62 32.37
N TYR A 975 -10.88 9.56 31.54
CA TYR A 975 -11.32 9.72 30.16
C TYR A 975 -10.98 8.49 29.31
N GLY A 976 -9.71 8.05 29.34
CA GLY A 976 -9.27 6.84 28.64
C GLY A 976 -10.04 5.59 29.09
N ALA A 977 -10.21 5.41 30.40
CA ALA A 977 -10.94 4.26 30.95
C ALA A 977 -12.42 4.24 30.55
N THR A 978 -13.05 5.42 30.49
CA THR A 978 -14.44 5.57 30.04
C THR A 978 -14.61 5.10 28.59
N ARG A 979 -13.64 5.40 27.70
CA ARG A 979 -13.65 4.95 26.30
C ARG A 979 -13.40 3.44 26.19
N ALA A 980 -12.42 2.93 26.92
CA ALA A 980 -12.08 1.51 26.93
C ALA A 980 -13.25 0.63 27.44
N ALA A 981 -14.15 1.17 28.28
CA ALA A 981 -15.33 0.46 28.78
C ALA A 981 -16.24 -0.08 27.65
N MET A 982 -16.25 0.54 26.46
CA MET A 982 -17.02 0.06 25.30
C MET A 982 -16.51 -1.26 24.73
N ALA A 983 -15.20 -1.48 24.80
CA ALA A 983 -14.61 -2.71 24.28
C ALA A 983 -14.96 -3.94 25.12
N VAL A 984 -15.37 -3.73 26.37
CA VAL A 984 -15.67 -4.80 27.35
C VAL A 984 -17.15 -4.91 27.70
N ARG A 985 -18.05 -4.30 26.90
CA ARG A 985 -19.50 -4.29 27.16
C ARG A 985 -20.14 -5.68 27.29
N THR A 986 -19.56 -6.69 26.65
CA THR A 986 -19.96 -8.10 26.73
C THR A 986 -19.73 -8.72 28.11
N ALA A 987 -18.93 -8.08 28.98
CA ALA A 987 -18.76 -8.46 30.37
C ALA A 987 -20.07 -8.35 31.17
N LYS A 988 -21.02 -7.51 30.71
CA LYS A 988 -22.28 -7.18 31.42
C LYS A 988 -22.03 -6.88 32.91
N SER A 989 -21.10 -5.96 33.18
CA SER A 989 -20.68 -5.60 34.54
C SER A 989 -21.49 -4.42 35.08
N ASP A 990 -22.36 -4.67 36.05
CA ASP A 990 -23.17 -3.63 36.70
C ASP A 990 -22.31 -2.57 37.39
N ARG A 991 -21.14 -2.99 37.93
CA ARG A 991 -20.16 -2.10 38.54
C ARG A 991 -19.59 -1.11 37.53
N LEU A 992 -19.28 -1.58 36.32
CA LEU A 992 -18.77 -0.73 35.25
C LEU A 992 -19.84 0.29 34.82
N VAL A 993 -21.10 -0.15 34.65
CA VAL A 993 -22.21 0.74 34.31
C VAL A 993 -22.45 1.79 35.38
N ALA A 994 -22.47 1.39 36.66
CA ALA A 994 -22.62 2.32 37.78
C ALA A 994 -21.51 3.38 37.78
N LYS A 995 -20.25 2.98 37.55
CA LYS A 995 -19.13 3.91 37.47
C LYS A 995 -19.24 4.87 36.28
N LEU A 996 -19.66 4.39 35.11
CA LEU A 996 -19.92 5.27 33.96
C LEU A 996 -21.03 6.30 34.26
N LEU A 997 -22.10 5.88 34.95
CA LEU A 997 -23.15 6.80 35.39
C LEU A 997 -22.64 7.85 36.38
N GLU A 998 -21.75 7.48 37.31
CA GLU A 998 -21.08 8.45 38.19
C GLU A 998 -20.25 9.46 37.40
N ARG A 999 -19.57 9.03 36.32
CA ARG A 999 -18.76 9.90 35.45
C ARG A 999 -19.59 10.89 34.61
N LEU A 1000 -20.91 10.73 34.50
CA LEU A 1000 -21.78 11.78 33.94
C LEU A 1000 -21.75 13.07 34.79
N ARG A 1001 -21.33 12.98 36.06
CA ARG A 1001 -21.17 14.11 36.99
C ARG A 1001 -19.70 14.49 37.22
N ASP A 1002 -18.77 13.99 36.40
CA ASP A 1002 -17.35 14.29 36.54
C ASP A 1002 -17.08 15.81 36.44
N SER A 1003 -16.04 16.31 37.12
CA SER A 1003 -15.62 17.70 37.00
C SER A 1003 -15.12 18.04 35.59
N ASP A 1004 -14.51 17.08 34.89
CA ASP A 1004 -13.97 17.24 33.55
C ASP A 1004 -15.05 17.04 32.46
N ALA A 1005 -15.16 17.98 31.53
CA ALA A 1005 -16.17 17.93 30.47
C ALA A 1005 -15.97 16.80 29.46
N ASN A 1006 -14.72 16.45 29.13
CA ASN A 1006 -14.43 15.38 28.19
C ASN A 1006 -14.78 14.03 28.78
N VAL A 1007 -14.54 13.83 30.08
CA VAL A 1007 -14.95 12.62 30.81
C VAL A 1007 -16.48 12.47 30.77
N ARG A 1008 -17.22 13.54 31.10
CA ARG A 1008 -18.70 13.52 31.05
C ARG A 1008 -19.23 13.16 29.66
N SER A 1009 -18.73 13.83 28.62
CA SER A 1009 -19.14 13.59 27.23
C SER A 1009 -18.84 12.17 26.78
N SER A 1010 -17.66 11.65 27.11
CA SER A 1010 -17.28 10.27 26.79
C SER A 1010 -18.15 9.24 27.51
N ALA A 1011 -18.53 9.50 28.77
CA ALA A 1011 -19.38 8.60 29.55
C ALA A 1011 -20.79 8.56 28.97
N LEU A 1012 -21.34 9.72 28.58
CA LEU A 1012 -22.64 9.81 27.93
C LEU A 1012 -22.66 9.05 26.62
N ALA A 1013 -21.69 9.29 25.74
CA ALA A 1013 -21.63 8.63 24.45
C ALA A 1013 -21.43 7.11 24.58
N SER A 1014 -20.68 6.66 25.59
CA SER A 1014 -20.55 5.24 25.94
C SER A 1014 -21.87 4.61 26.36
N LEU A 1015 -22.64 5.29 27.22
CA LEU A 1015 -23.94 4.79 27.71
C LEU A 1015 -25.06 4.87 26.66
N GLN A 1016 -24.98 5.78 25.69
CA GLN A 1016 -25.96 5.94 24.62
C GLN A 1016 -25.73 5.00 23.42
N HIS A 1017 -24.60 4.28 23.39
CA HIS A 1017 -24.25 3.47 22.25
C HIS A 1017 -25.20 2.26 22.12
N GLY A 1018 -25.77 2.04 20.93
CA GLY A 1018 -26.79 1.00 20.70
C GLY A 1018 -26.31 -0.45 20.92
N ALA A 1019 -25.00 -0.67 20.96
CA ALA A 1019 -24.40 -1.96 21.30
C ALA A 1019 -24.20 -2.17 22.81
N PHE A 1020 -24.39 -1.14 23.64
CA PHE A 1020 -24.38 -1.27 25.09
C PHE A 1020 -25.72 -1.89 25.53
N PRO A 1021 -25.74 -2.89 26.44
CA PRO A 1021 -26.95 -3.70 26.64
C PRO A 1021 -28.16 -2.85 27.10
N THR A 1022 -29.26 -2.90 26.36
CA THR A 1022 -30.53 -2.23 26.70
C THR A 1022 -31.21 -2.85 27.92
N ASP A 1023 -30.81 -4.06 28.31
CA ASP A 1023 -31.20 -4.74 29.55
C ASP A 1023 -30.97 -3.84 30.79
N TYR A 1024 -29.97 -2.94 30.74
CA TYR A 1024 -29.69 -1.95 31.80
C TYR A 1024 -30.71 -0.79 31.88
N THR A 1025 -31.44 -0.51 30.80
CA THR A 1025 -32.48 0.52 30.77
C THR A 1025 -33.87 -0.01 31.13
N ASN A 1026 -34.12 -1.31 30.92
CA ASN A 1026 -35.45 -1.90 31.11
C ASN A 1026 -35.70 -2.41 32.54
N ASP A 1027 -34.67 -2.70 33.34
CA ASP A 1027 -34.87 -3.13 34.74
C ASP A 1027 -35.24 -2.00 35.72
N ARG A 1028 -35.17 -0.72 35.30
CA ARG A 1028 -35.75 0.39 36.08
C ARG A 1028 -37.26 0.51 35.98
N ALA A 1029 -37.91 -0.20 35.04
CA ALA A 1029 -39.37 -0.30 35.03
C ALA A 1029 -39.91 -1.36 36.01
N ALA A 1030 -39.05 -2.25 36.53
CA ALA A 1030 -39.44 -3.32 37.45
C ALA A 1030 -39.18 -3.01 38.93
N THR A 1031 -38.37 -2.00 39.27
CA THR A 1031 -38.26 -1.48 40.64
C THR A 1031 -38.65 -0.02 40.69
N GLY A 1032 -39.90 0.24 41.07
CA GLY A 1032 -40.42 1.60 41.24
C GLY A 1032 -39.60 2.40 42.27
N ALA A 1033 -38.80 3.33 41.77
CA ALA A 1033 -38.32 4.48 42.51
C ALA A 1033 -38.08 5.63 41.53
N GLN A 1034 -39.01 6.59 41.52
CA GLN A 1034 -38.80 7.91 40.93
C GLN A 1034 -37.79 8.67 41.79
N ASN A 1035 -36.62 9.00 41.22
CA ASN A 1035 -35.91 10.28 41.33
C ASN A 1035 -34.61 10.25 40.53
#